data_AF-A0A2G6CXM3-F1
#
_entry.id   AF-A0A2G6CXM3-F1
#
_cell.length_a   1.000
_cell.length_b   1.000
_cell.length_c   1.000
_cell.angle_alpha   90.00
_cell.angle_beta   90.00
_cell.angle_gamma   90.00
#
_symmetry.space_group_name_H-M   'P 1'
#
loop_
_entity.id
_entity.type
_entity.pdbx_description
1 polymer ?
#
loop_
_entity_poly.entity_id
_entity_poly.type
_entity_poly.pdbx_seq_one_letter_code
_entity_poly.pdbx_strand_id
1 'polypeptide(L)'
;MPANHPQSPNRPLLISRILVLISGTLVSGLLYFFTAEHQDRQSLFRLELVARERTIALAKDSGDLTTAIFALENLMRHNPESSYRQFSELANVFLMQSPEIRTLEWAPLVNQNEPPELTANTNTRNLSGYRVNSDHEHNHQMNNRQVNNRQVNNRQVNNRETGKEDQNRPPKSFFKDQHIPIRYQVRNGKTPEDTGFDLMSTGLFRDAIKQAIREKRPVISQTFGSQESTGRHALTRMFLPVYQDSEKAILTGIVSMVIDIRKLIEPVAYLNRSLPVPFEIYDTGDHTKIPLYHWPAGQVFNATDSNLQGSETTLPFFDREWQIIHSATDDYRQQFRSHLPLWLFLIGMVSTLAIYIVIRLVQSKTDKLTADSNEKFWQLEQSSQLLHNRVIERNTFERSYQELQERLIDYLAVSDSYYWEVDKDCRFTFLSKKVRQVIGIPGSSLIGSRIIACLQVDDAEALKEAMERSRSTGRVFSLDVRFQADKNQWRWGRINGKAMYNTSGDCTGFRGICSDISQEKQRADTSPGYLDNSPGHSFAAAPLTDQPFYGKQTDQTGPDTRLTEIHEESDEEPGSAFRKLAAEFAGNHRTTLDSIQAAHRKGHNSNMEKVLHRLQKDAKKIGSDALYRESEQLLKAIKEGSPQTISAHIDALGSHLKPIITNMLQSAEMR
;
A
#
# COMPACT_ATOMS: atom_id res chain seq x y z
N MET A 1 -14.77 39.10 9.53
CA MET A 1 -14.57 38.16 8.41
C MET A 1 -13.35 37.28 8.72
N PRO A 2 -13.39 35.98 8.41
CA PRO A 2 -12.94 34.95 9.36
C PRO A 2 -11.43 34.73 9.35
N ALA A 3 -10.92 34.43 10.55
CA ALA A 3 -9.61 33.85 10.79
C ALA A 3 -9.56 32.44 10.18
N ASN A 4 -8.68 32.24 9.18
CA ASN A 4 -8.38 30.91 8.66
C ASN A 4 -7.50 30.16 9.67
N HIS A 5 -8.04 29.06 10.21
CA HIS A 5 -7.29 28.02 10.89
C HIS A 5 -6.13 27.49 10.03
N PRO A 6 -5.03 27.00 10.63
CA PRO A 6 -3.97 26.33 9.91
C PRO A 6 -4.57 25.10 9.21
N GLN A 7 -4.48 25.08 7.88
CA GLN A 7 -4.89 23.92 7.09
C GLN A 7 -4.20 22.66 7.65
N SER A 8 -5.01 21.67 7.99
CA SER A 8 -4.55 20.33 8.34
C SER A 8 -3.54 19.82 7.30
N PRO A 9 -2.53 19.02 7.69
CA PRO A 9 -1.48 18.59 6.76
C PRO A 9 -2.10 17.75 5.64
N ASN A 10 -2.20 18.31 4.43
CA ASN A 10 -2.38 17.68 3.11
C ASN A 10 -2.80 16.18 3.06
N ARG A 11 -3.86 15.79 3.77
CA ARG A 11 -4.42 14.42 3.76
C ARG A 11 -4.81 13.94 2.36
N PRO A 12 -5.45 14.73 1.47
CA PRO A 12 -5.83 14.23 0.15
C PRO A 12 -4.63 13.86 -0.74
N LEU A 13 -3.48 14.52 -0.57
CA LEU A 13 -2.27 14.26 -1.36
C LEU A 13 -1.51 13.01 -0.89
N LEU A 14 -1.63 12.67 0.40
CA LEU A 14 -1.08 11.43 0.95
C LEU A 14 -1.89 10.22 0.49
N ILE A 15 -3.22 10.38 0.42
CA ILE A 15 -4.14 9.34 -0.08
C ILE A 15 -3.86 9.05 -1.56
N SER A 16 -3.72 10.06 -2.42
CA SER A 16 -3.45 9.84 -3.85
C SER A 16 -2.12 9.13 -4.11
N ARG A 17 -1.08 9.44 -3.33
CA ARG A 17 0.24 8.77 -3.41
C ARG A 17 0.15 7.28 -3.09
N ILE A 18 -0.53 6.94 -2.01
CA ILE A 18 -0.71 5.55 -1.57
C ILE A 18 -1.58 4.80 -2.57
N LEU A 19 -2.61 5.46 -3.11
CA LEU A 19 -3.53 4.86 -4.07
C LEU A 19 -2.82 4.49 -5.39
N VAL A 20 -1.90 5.33 -5.87
CA VAL A 20 -1.07 5.02 -7.06
C VAL A 20 -0.14 3.82 -6.82
N LEU A 21 0.48 3.71 -5.65
CA LEU A 21 1.32 2.55 -5.31
C LEU A 21 0.50 1.27 -5.21
N ILE A 22 -0.66 1.33 -4.55
CA ILE A 22 -1.56 0.17 -4.41
C ILE A 22 -2.12 -0.24 -5.77
N SER A 23 -2.60 0.70 -6.59
CA SER A 23 -3.18 0.36 -7.90
C SER A 23 -2.12 -0.18 -8.86
N GLY A 24 -0.92 0.41 -8.92
CA GLY A 24 0.15 -0.05 -9.79
C GLY A 24 0.72 -1.42 -9.39
N THR A 25 0.86 -1.68 -8.09
CA THR A 25 1.27 -3.01 -7.59
C THR A 25 0.20 -4.07 -7.85
N LEU A 26 -1.07 -3.73 -7.65
CA LEU A 26 -2.20 -4.62 -7.92
C LEU A 26 -2.31 -4.95 -9.40
N VAL A 27 -2.23 -3.94 -10.29
CA VAL A 27 -2.26 -4.16 -11.75
C VAL A 27 -1.08 -5.02 -12.21
N SER A 28 0.14 -4.75 -11.70
CA SER A 28 1.32 -5.56 -12.03
C SER A 28 1.18 -7.00 -11.53
N GLY A 29 0.65 -7.19 -10.32
CA GLY A 29 0.37 -8.51 -9.75
C GLY A 29 -0.71 -9.28 -10.53
N LEU A 30 -1.78 -8.61 -10.96
CA LEU A 30 -2.80 -9.20 -11.82
C LEU A 30 -2.22 -9.63 -13.16
N LEU A 31 -1.41 -8.77 -13.80
CA LEU A 31 -0.74 -9.11 -15.06
C LEU A 31 0.17 -10.34 -14.90
N TYR A 32 0.95 -10.40 -13.82
CA TYR A 32 1.75 -11.59 -13.49
C TYR A 32 0.86 -12.83 -13.35
N PHE A 33 -0.21 -12.74 -12.56
CA PHE A 33 -1.10 -13.86 -12.31
C PHE A 33 -1.77 -14.37 -13.60
N PHE A 34 -2.37 -13.48 -14.39
CA PHE A 34 -3.03 -13.85 -15.63
C PHE A 34 -2.06 -14.43 -16.67
N THR A 35 -0.85 -13.89 -16.79
CA THR A 35 0.13 -14.40 -17.75
C THR A 35 0.73 -15.74 -17.29
N ALA A 36 0.98 -15.91 -15.99
CA ALA A 36 1.41 -17.19 -15.42
C ALA A 36 0.31 -18.26 -15.56
N GLU A 37 -0.94 -17.95 -15.23
CA GLU A 37 -2.08 -18.85 -15.41
C GLU A 37 -2.29 -19.20 -16.88
N HIS A 38 -2.14 -18.22 -17.79
CA HIS A 38 -2.22 -18.47 -19.22
C HIS A 38 -1.14 -19.45 -19.71
N GLN A 39 0.10 -19.31 -19.22
CA GLN A 39 1.19 -20.25 -19.54
C GLN A 39 0.91 -21.66 -19.02
N ASP A 40 0.42 -21.79 -17.78
CA ASP A 40 0.07 -23.08 -17.20
C ASP A 40 -1.06 -23.75 -18.01
N ARG A 41 -2.12 -23.00 -18.39
CA ARG A 41 -3.20 -23.52 -19.26
C ARG A 41 -2.69 -23.94 -20.64
N GLN A 42 -1.80 -23.16 -21.26
CA GLN A 42 -1.21 -23.53 -22.54
C GLN A 42 -0.38 -24.82 -22.44
N SER A 43 0.32 -25.04 -21.33
CA SER A 43 1.10 -26.27 -21.12
C SER A 43 0.21 -27.50 -21.03
N LEU A 44 -0.92 -27.42 -20.32
CA LEU A 44 -1.89 -28.52 -20.21
C LEU A 44 -2.58 -28.82 -21.54
N PHE A 45 -3.00 -27.79 -22.28
CA PHE A 45 -3.61 -27.96 -23.59
C PHE A 45 -2.66 -28.66 -24.58
N ARG A 46 -1.38 -28.29 -24.56
CA ARG A 46 -0.35 -28.96 -25.39
C ARG A 46 -0.11 -30.40 -24.96
N LEU A 47 -0.11 -30.67 -23.66
CA LEU A 47 -0.02 -32.04 -23.14
C LEU A 47 -1.17 -32.90 -23.68
N GLU A 48 -2.40 -32.39 -23.64
CA GLU A 48 -3.57 -33.10 -24.17
C GLU A 48 -3.47 -33.36 -25.68
N LEU A 49 -2.96 -32.39 -26.45
CA LEU A 49 -2.74 -32.56 -27.88
C LEU A 49 -1.74 -33.70 -28.16
N VAL A 50 -0.60 -33.70 -27.46
CA VAL A 50 0.42 -34.75 -27.59
C VAL A 50 -0.14 -36.12 -27.16
N ALA A 51 -0.93 -36.16 -26.08
CA ALA A 51 -1.57 -37.38 -25.62
C ALA A 51 -2.49 -37.99 -26.69
N ARG A 52 -3.28 -37.15 -27.35
CA ARG A 52 -4.18 -37.57 -28.42
C ARG A 52 -3.43 -38.03 -29.66
N GLU A 53 -2.43 -37.28 -30.13
CA GLU A 53 -1.59 -37.68 -31.27
C GLU A 53 -0.92 -39.03 -31.03
N ARG A 54 -0.37 -39.22 -29.82
CA ARG A 54 0.29 -40.46 -29.42
C ARG A 54 -0.68 -41.64 -29.40
N THR A 55 -1.89 -41.44 -28.86
CA THR A 55 -2.93 -42.46 -28.81
C THR A 55 -3.38 -42.86 -30.22
N ILE A 56 -3.52 -41.90 -31.14
CA ILE A 56 -3.87 -42.15 -32.54
C ILE A 56 -2.76 -42.94 -33.25
N ALA A 57 -1.49 -42.59 -33.03
CA ALA A 57 -0.36 -43.31 -33.61
C ALA A 57 -0.31 -44.77 -33.11
N LEU A 58 -0.48 -45.01 -31.80
CA LEU A 58 -0.56 -46.37 -31.26
C LEU A 58 -1.78 -47.14 -31.78
N ALA A 59 -2.94 -46.49 -31.95
CA ALA A 59 -4.12 -47.12 -32.54
C ALA A 59 -3.89 -47.52 -34.00
N LYS A 60 -3.15 -46.72 -34.76
CA LYS A 60 -2.75 -47.04 -36.13
C LYS A 60 -1.83 -48.26 -36.16
N ASP A 61 -0.77 -48.27 -35.35
CA ASP A 61 0.18 -49.40 -35.28
C ASP A 61 -0.55 -50.69 -34.85
N SER A 62 -1.51 -50.60 -33.92
CA SER A 62 -2.40 -51.71 -33.56
C SER A 62 -3.26 -52.22 -34.74
N GLY A 63 -3.69 -51.32 -35.64
CA GLY A 63 -4.40 -51.68 -36.87
C GLY A 63 -3.51 -52.44 -37.86
N ASP A 64 -2.23 -52.05 -37.96
CA ASP A 64 -1.25 -52.73 -38.81
C ASP A 64 -0.97 -54.16 -38.31
N LEU A 65 -0.86 -54.34 -36.98
CA LEU A 65 -0.78 -55.67 -36.34
C LEU A 65 -2.02 -56.53 -36.65
N THR A 66 -3.21 -55.92 -36.57
CA THR A 66 -4.47 -56.60 -36.90
C THR A 66 -4.47 -57.09 -38.34
N THR A 67 -4.04 -56.24 -39.27
CA THR A 67 -3.95 -56.58 -40.70
C THR A 67 -3.02 -57.76 -40.94
N ALA A 68 -1.86 -57.78 -40.29
CA ALA A 68 -0.88 -58.86 -40.42
C ALA A 68 -1.42 -60.21 -39.95
N ILE A 69 -2.08 -60.27 -38.77
CA ILE A 69 -2.58 -61.55 -38.24
C ILE A 69 -3.77 -62.09 -39.04
N PHE A 70 -4.68 -61.23 -39.50
CA PHE A 70 -5.81 -61.65 -40.33
C PHE A 70 -5.38 -62.09 -41.73
N ALA A 71 -4.34 -61.47 -42.31
CA ALA A 71 -3.79 -61.92 -43.59
C ALA A 71 -3.23 -63.36 -43.50
N LEU A 72 -2.52 -63.67 -42.42
CA LEU A 72 -2.03 -65.03 -42.16
C LEU A 72 -3.16 -66.00 -41.86
N GLU A 73 -4.15 -65.59 -41.08
CA GLU A 73 -5.33 -66.41 -40.81
C GLU A 73 -6.06 -66.76 -42.09
N ASN A 74 -6.26 -65.79 -42.98
CA ASN A 74 -6.92 -65.99 -44.27
C ASN A 74 -6.14 -66.96 -45.17
N LEU A 75 -4.80 -66.88 -45.16
CA LEU A 75 -3.93 -67.84 -45.86
C LEU A 75 -4.12 -69.25 -45.31
N MET A 76 -4.07 -69.42 -43.98
CA MET A 76 -4.18 -70.73 -43.33
C MET A 76 -5.60 -71.31 -43.40
N ARG A 77 -6.63 -70.46 -43.43
CA ARG A 77 -8.04 -70.86 -43.60
C ARG A 77 -8.25 -71.58 -44.92
N HIS A 78 -7.74 -71.00 -46.01
CA HIS A 78 -7.93 -71.53 -47.36
C HIS A 78 -6.91 -72.61 -47.72
N ASN A 79 -5.70 -72.56 -47.15
CA ASN A 79 -4.62 -73.49 -47.42
C ASN A 79 -4.00 -74.02 -46.11
N PRO A 80 -4.71 -74.87 -45.35
CA PRO A 80 -4.24 -75.37 -44.05
C PRO A 80 -3.01 -76.28 -44.15
N GLU A 81 -2.80 -76.92 -45.31
CA GLU A 81 -1.58 -77.68 -45.63
C GLU A 81 -0.53 -76.85 -46.39
N SER A 82 -0.65 -75.52 -46.38
CA SER A 82 0.33 -74.65 -47.04
C SER A 82 1.75 -74.98 -46.60
N SER A 83 2.67 -74.92 -47.56
CA SER A 83 4.08 -75.14 -47.29
C SER A 83 4.65 -74.03 -46.41
N TYR A 84 5.66 -74.35 -45.58
CA TYR A 84 6.41 -73.35 -44.82
C TYR A 84 6.87 -72.17 -45.68
N ARG A 85 7.25 -72.43 -46.94
CA ARG A 85 7.69 -71.40 -47.89
C ARG A 85 6.62 -70.32 -48.12
N GLN A 86 5.39 -70.72 -48.44
CA GLN A 86 4.28 -69.79 -48.67
C GLN A 86 3.94 -68.97 -47.42
N PHE A 87 3.91 -69.63 -46.25
CA PHE A 87 3.72 -68.95 -44.97
C PHE A 87 4.84 -67.93 -44.70
N SER A 88 6.09 -68.33 -44.91
CA SER A 88 7.26 -67.50 -44.66
C SER A 88 7.37 -66.30 -45.61
N GLU A 89 7.00 -66.46 -46.89
CA GLU A 89 6.99 -65.37 -47.86
C GLU A 89 6.02 -64.25 -47.43
N LEU A 90 4.80 -64.60 -47.02
CA LEU A 90 3.83 -63.62 -46.52
C LEU A 90 4.25 -63.03 -45.16
N ALA A 91 4.67 -63.88 -44.22
CA ALA A 91 5.09 -63.44 -42.89
C ALA A 91 6.27 -62.46 -42.95
N ASN A 92 7.25 -62.69 -43.83
CA ASN A 92 8.42 -61.82 -43.97
C ASN A 92 8.05 -60.40 -44.45
N VAL A 93 7.01 -60.23 -45.27
CA VAL A 93 6.54 -58.91 -45.70
C VAL A 93 6.11 -58.08 -44.48
N PHE A 94 5.35 -58.67 -43.57
CA PHE A 94 4.90 -58.01 -42.34
C PHE A 94 6.04 -57.79 -41.35
N LEU A 95 6.96 -58.75 -41.20
CA LEU A 95 8.13 -58.59 -40.31
C LEU A 95 9.08 -57.48 -40.77
N MET A 96 9.16 -57.21 -42.09
CA MET A 96 9.95 -56.10 -42.63
C MET A 96 9.27 -54.74 -42.42
N GLN A 97 7.94 -54.67 -42.43
CA GLN A 97 7.17 -53.44 -42.28
C GLN A 97 6.93 -53.05 -40.80
N SER A 98 6.80 -54.05 -39.93
CA SER A 98 6.46 -53.89 -38.51
C SER A 98 7.57 -54.45 -37.61
N PRO A 99 8.58 -53.63 -37.24
CA PRO A 99 9.70 -54.05 -36.40
C PRO A 99 9.30 -54.48 -34.98
N GLU A 100 8.12 -54.08 -34.52
CA GLU A 100 7.48 -54.49 -33.27
C GLU A 100 7.05 -55.97 -33.26
N ILE A 101 6.81 -56.56 -34.43
CA ILE A 101 6.53 -57.99 -34.56
C ILE A 101 7.84 -58.76 -34.42
N ARG A 102 7.91 -59.60 -33.39
CA ARG A 102 9.06 -60.45 -33.08
C ARG A 102 8.98 -61.78 -33.81
N THR A 103 7.84 -62.45 -33.74
CA THR A 103 7.59 -63.73 -34.43
C THR A 103 6.16 -63.84 -34.95
N LEU A 104 6.00 -64.53 -36.08
CA LEU A 104 4.72 -64.98 -36.63
C LEU A 104 4.72 -66.50 -36.71
N GLU A 105 3.64 -67.11 -36.22
CA GLU A 105 3.58 -68.53 -35.91
C GLU A 105 2.25 -69.16 -36.39
N TRP A 106 2.34 -70.39 -36.91
CA TRP A 106 1.18 -71.24 -37.20
C TRP A 106 1.25 -72.50 -36.35
N ALA A 107 0.17 -72.79 -35.64
CA ALA A 107 0.05 -73.92 -34.74
C ALA A 107 -1.25 -74.69 -35.03
N PRO A 108 -1.19 -75.81 -35.78
CA PRO A 108 -2.37 -76.61 -36.10
C PRO A 108 -2.89 -77.36 -34.87
N LEU A 109 -4.18 -77.65 -34.87
CA LEU A 109 -4.79 -78.49 -33.85
C LEU A 109 -4.44 -79.96 -34.13
N VAL A 110 -3.82 -80.64 -33.16
CA VAL A 110 -3.43 -82.05 -33.26
C VAL A 110 -4.14 -82.85 -32.18
N ASN A 111 -4.87 -83.90 -32.57
CA ASN A 111 -5.50 -84.84 -31.66
C ASN A 111 -4.49 -85.91 -31.21
N GLN A 112 -4.59 -86.41 -29.97
CA GLN A 112 -3.67 -87.43 -29.42
C GLN A 112 -3.56 -88.73 -30.22
N ASN A 113 -4.49 -89.00 -31.14
CA ASN A 113 -4.54 -90.24 -31.94
C ASN A 113 -3.84 -90.12 -33.31
N GLU A 114 -3.24 -88.98 -33.64
CA GLU A 114 -2.51 -88.72 -34.90
C GLU A 114 -1.02 -89.13 -34.81
N PRO A 115 -0.36 -89.47 -35.94
CA PRO A 115 0.93 -90.17 -35.96
C PRO A 115 2.09 -89.42 -35.27
N PRO A 116 3.09 -90.16 -34.75
CA PRO A 116 4.14 -89.64 -33.88
C PRO A 116 5.08 -88.59 -34.50
N GLU A 117 5.16 -88.49 -35.83
CA GLU A 117 5.98 -87.45 -36.50
C GLU A 117 5.48 -86.02 -36.21
N LEU A 118 4.18 -85.87 -35.91
CA LEU A 118 3.54 -84.60 -35.51
C LEU A 118 3.68 -84.28 -34.03
N THR A 119 3.93 -85.29 -33.19
CA THR A 119 4.05 -85.17 -31.73
C THR A 119 5.50 -85.33 -31.23
N ALA A 120 6.45 -85.81 -32.06
CA ALA A 120 7.81 -86.14 -31.64
C ALA A 120 8.62 -84.96 -31.09
N ASN A 121 8.39 -83.72 -31.55
CA ASN A 121 9.08 -82.52 -31.03
C ASN A 121 8.44 -81.90 -29.78
N THR A 122 7.28 -82.40 -29.31
CA THR A 122 6.56 -81.87 -28.13
C THR A 122 7.27 -82.12 -26.80
N ASN A 123 8.30 -82.98 -26.78
CA ASN A 123 9.06 -83.34 -25.58
C ASN A 123 10.22 -82.37 -25.23
N THR A 124 10.43 -81.30 -25.98
CA THR A 124 11.44 -80.28 -25.63
C THR A 124 10.94 -79.39 -24.49
N ARG A 125 11.13 -79.86 -23.26
CA ARG A 125 11.05 -79.01 -22.06
C ARG A 125 12.02 -77.85 -22.21
N ASN A 126 11.48 -76.63 -22.16
CA ASN A 126 12.15 -75.34 -22.22
C ASN A 126 12.53 -74.84 -23.62
N LEU A 127 11.74 -73.89 -24.12
CA LEU A 127 12.30 -72.76 -24.87
C LEU A 127 13.39 -72.12 -23.98
N SER A 128 14.66 -72.25 -24.36
CA SER A 128 15.84 -71.74 -23.63
C SER A 128 15.99 -70.21 -23.64
N GLY A 129 14.88 -69.46 -23.53
CA GLY A 129 14.89 -67.98 -23.55
C GLY A 129 13.61 -67.28 -23.09
N TYR A 130 12.55 -68.00 -22.75
CA TYR A 130 11.30 -67.42 -22.22
C TYR A 130 11.13 -67.88 -20.76
N ARG A 131 11.24 -66.96 -19.81
CA ARG A 131 10.95 -67.23 -18.39
C ARG A 131 9.66 -66.51 -18.06
N VAL A 132 8.58 -67.27 -17.90
CA VAL A 132 7.35 -66.78 -17.27
C VAL A 132 7.71 -66.47 -15.82
N ASN A 133 7.43 -65.25 -15.36
CA ASN A 133 7.80 -64.82 -14.02
C ASN A 133 6.95 -65.62 -13.00
N SER A 134 7.58 -66.42 -12.14
CA SER A 134 6.91 -67.30 -11.18
C SER A 134 6.00 -66.57 -10.19
N ASP A 135 6.23 -65.27 -9.99
CA ASP A 135 5.43 -64.41 -9.10
C ASP A 135 4.02 -64.17 -9.67
N HIS A 136 3.86 -64.10 -11.00
CA HIS A 136 2.55 -63.98 -11.63
C HIS A 136 1.77 -65.29 -11.58
N GLU A 137 2.42 -66.46 -11.74
CA GLU A 137 1.74 -67.75 -11.58
C GLU A 137 1.28 -67.98 -10.12
N HIS A 138 2.10 -67.60 -9.14
CA HIS A 138 1.75 -67.77 -7.72
C HIS A 138 0.57 -66.87 -7.32
N ASN A 139 0.55 -65.62 -7.78
CA ASN A 139 -0.57 -64.70 -7.55
C ASN A 139 -1.84 -65.11 -8.31
N HIS A 140 -1.75 -65.60 -9.55
CA HIS A 140 -2.93 -66.07 -10.29
C HIS A 140 -3.54 -67.34 -9.66
N GLN A 141 -2.72 -68.28 -9.17
CA GLN A 141 -3.20 -69.46 -8.46
C GLN A 141 -3.83 -69.12 -7.11
N MET A 142 -3.28 -68.15 -6.36
CA MET A 142 -3.85 -67.65 -5.11
C MET A 142 -5.17 -66.91 -5.34
N ASN A 143 -5.24 -66.05 -6.36
CA ASN A 143 -6.43 -65.25 -6.65
C ASN A 143 -7.58 -66.12 -7.19
N ASN A 144 -7.29 -67.10 -8.07
CA ASN A 144 -8.29 -68.09 -8.50
C ASN A 144 -8.75 -69.01 -7.36
N ARG A 145 -7.89 -69.34 -6.39
CA ARG A 145 -8.31 -70.06 -5.16
C ARG A 145 -9.23 -69.21 -4.28
N GLN A 146 -8.97 -67.91 -4.13
CA GLN A 146 -9.82 -67.02 -3.33
C GLN A 146 -11.17 -66.73 -4.01
N VAL A 147 -11.20 -66.57 -5.34
CA VAL A 147 -12.44 -66.39 -6.10
C VAL A 147 -13.29 -67.66 -6.10
N ASN A 148 -12.68 -68.85 -6.26
CA ASN A 148 -13.40 -70.11 -6.10
C ASN A 148 -13.90 -70.33 -4.67
N ASN A 149 -13.13 -69.98 -3.64
CA ASN A 149 -13.61 -70.09 -2.25
C ASN A 149 -14.74 -69.10 -1.93
N ARG A 150 -14.77 -67.91 -2.55
CA ARG A 150 -15.93 -66.98 -2.45
C ARG A 150 -17.16 -67.52 -3.17
N GLN A 151 -17.02 -68.18 -4.33
CA GLN A 151 -18.14 -68.80 -5.03
C GLN A 151 -18.65 -70.09 -4.36
N VAL A 152 -17.78 -70.86 -3.71
CA VAL A 152 -18.16 -72.05 -2.94
C VAL A 152 -18.87 -71.66 -1.64
N ASN A 153 -18.42 -70.61 -0.93
CA ASN A 153 -19.12 -70.11 0.26
C ASN A 153 -20.49 -69.48 -0.06
N ASN A 154 -20.66 -68.86 -1.23
CA ASN A 154 -21.98 -68.36 -1.66
C ASN A 154 -22.92 -69.46 -2.17
N ARG A 155 -22.43 -70.67 -2.46
CA ARG A 155 -23.26 -71.82 -2.84
C ARG A 155 -23.77 -72.64 -1.65
N GLN A 156 -23.22 -72.45 -0.44
CA GLN A 156 -23.69 -73.15 0.77
C GLN A 156 -24.85 -72.45 1.50
N VAL A 157 -25.29 -71.27 1.05
CA VAL A 157 -26.35 -70.51 1.75
C VAL A 157 -27.74 -70.62 1.09
N ASN A 158 -27.85 -71.07 -0.16
CA ASN A 158 -29.14 -71.28 -0.81
C ASN A 158 -29.24 -72.67 -1.43
N ASN A 159 -29.71 -73.65 -0.65
CA ASN A 159 -30.30 -74.89 -1.16
C ASN A 159 -31.27 -75.47 -0.12
N ARG A 160 -32.44 -74.84 -0.01
CA ARG A 160 -33.70 -75.54 0.26
C ARG A 160 -34.66 -75.06 -0.82
N GLU A 161 -34.88 -75.92 -1.81
CA GLU A 161 -36.20 -76.23 -2.40
C GLU A 161 -36.09 -76.77 -3.83
N THR A 162 -36.88 -77.80 -4.07
CA THR A 162 -37.31 -78.35 -5.36
C THR A 162 -36.29 -79.12 -6.20
N GLY A 163 -36.50 -80.43 -6.23
CA GLY A 163 -35.96 -81.30 -7.26
C GLY A 163 -36.61 -80.99 -8.61
N LYS A 164 -35.76 -80.74 -9.60
CA LYS A 164 -35.95 -81.06 -11.01
C LYS A 164 -34.57 -81.43 -11.55
N GLU A 165 -34.48 -82.58 -12.21
CA GLU A 165 -33.32 -82.99 -12.99
C GLU A 165 -33.05 -81.91 -14.04
N ASP A 166 -31.98 -81.13 -13.84
CA ASP A 166 -31.51 -80.19 -14.83
C ASP A 166 -30.47 -80.90 -15.72
N GLN A 167 -30.84 -81.07 -16.98
CA GLN A 167 -30.03 -81.67 -18.05
C GLN A 167 -28.87 -80.77 -18.51
N ASN A 168 -28.54 -79.70 -17.78
CA ASN A 168 -27.43 -78.79 -18.04
C ASN A 168 -26.19 -79.06 -17.17
N ARG A 169 -25.63 -80.28 -17.26
CA ARG A 169 -24.20 -80.43 -16.94
C ARG A 169 -23.38 -79.77 -18.06
N PRO A 170 -22.44 -78.84 -17.78
CA PRO A 170 -21.51 -78.38 -18.80
C PRO A 170 -20.78 -79.60 -19.38
N PRO A 171 -20.58 -79.68 -20.71
CA PRO A 171 -19.89 -80.81 -21.31
C PRO A 171 -18.54 -81.00 -20.63
N LYS A 172 -18.22 -82.26 -20.25
CA LYS A 172 -16.92 -82.65 -19.69
C LYS A 172 -15.80 -82.10 -20.60
N SER A 173 -15.00 -81.18 -20.06
CA SER A 173 -13.71 -80.66 -20.56
C SER A 173 -13.28 -81.10 -21.98
N PHE A 174 -13.66 -80.31 -22.98
CA PHE A 174 -13.23 -80.46 -24.40
C PHE A 174 -11.70 -80.42 -24.61
N PHE A 175 -10.92 -79.98 -23.61
CA PHE A 175 -9.50 -79.57 -23.77
C PHE A 175 -8.48 -80.46 -23.04
N LYS A 176 -8.86 -81.64 -22.53
CA LYS A 176 -7.90 -82.46 -21.76
C LYS A 176 -6.90 -83.20 -22.67
N ASP A 177 -7.25 -83.36 -23.96
CA ASP A 177 -6.58 -84.30 -24.87
C ASP A 177 -6.20 -83.68 -26.24
N GLN A 178 -6.03 -82.35 -26.33
CA GLN A 178 -5.69 -81.63 -27.57
C GLN A 178 -4.38 -80.85 -27.44
N HIS A 179 -3.48 -81.01 -28.42
CA HIS A 179 -2.18 -80.32 -28.49
C HIS A 179 -2.21 -79.26 -29.60
N ILE A 180 -1.53 -78.13 -29.37
CA ILE A 180 -1.38 -77.06 -30.37
C ILE A 180 0.12 -76.75 -30.50
N PRO A 181 0.89 -77.64 -31.16
CA PRO A 181 2.32 -77.43 -31.36
C PRO A 181 2.56 -76.36 -32.42
N ILE A 182 3.51 -75.45 -32.17
CA ILE A 182 3.97 -74.51 -33.19
C ILE A 182 4.63 -75.31 -34.32
N ARG A 183 4.02 -75.28 -35.53
CA ARG A 183 4.52 -75.97 -36.72
C ARG A 183 5.38 -75.06 -37.58
N TYR A 184 4.91 -73.84 -37.84
CA TYR A 184 5.68 -72.84 -38.59
C TYR A 184 5.99 -71.66 -37.67
N GLN A 185 7.25 -71.21 -37.71
CA GLN A 185 7.70 -70.01 -37.02
C GLN A 185 8.59 -69.22 -37.95
N VAL A 186 8.34 -67.91 -38.02
CA VAL A 186 9.15 -66.95 -38.76
C VAL A 186 9.49 -65.84 -37.79
N ARG A 187 10.79 -65.55 -37.63
CA ARG A 187 11.32 -64.62 -36.63
C ARG A 187 11.98 -63.43 -37.30
N ASN A 188 11.75 -62.25 -36.75
CA ASN A 188 12.36 -61.03 -37.26
C ASN A 188 13.89 -61.06 -37.03
N GLY A 189 14.67 -61.06 -38.12
CA GLY A 189 16.14 -60.94 -38.09
C GLY A 189 16.93 -62.14 -37.54
N LYS A 190 16.33 -63.33 -37.38
CA LYS A 190 17.01 -64.56 -36.91
C LYS A 190 16.61 -65.78 -37.75
N THR A 191 17.47 -66.79 -37.78
CA THR A 191 17.15 -68.11 -38.36
C THR A 191 16.01 -68.79 -37.58
N PRO A 192 15.17 -69.61 -38.23
CA PRO A 192 14.15 -70.39 -37.55
C PRO A 192 14.81 -71.28 -36.47
N GLU A 193 14.28 -71.29 -35.25
CA GLU A 193 14.66 -72.23 -34.19
C GLU A 193 13.66 -73.40 -34.16
N ASP A 194 14.11 -74.57 -33.69
CA ASP A 194 13.36 -75.83 -33.77
C ASP A 194 11.92 -75.72 -33.25
N THR A 195 10.99 -76.12 -34.11
CA THR A 195 9.54 -76.04 -33.94
C THR A 195 8.98 -77.26 -33.20
N GLY A 196 7.90 -77.07 -32.43
CA GLY A 196 7.26 -78.14 -31.65
C GLY A 196 6.81 -77.77 -30.23
N PHE A 197 7.06 -76.54 -29.78
CA PHE A 197 6.53 -76.04 -28.51
C PHE A 197 5.00 -76.06 -28.52
N ASP A 198 4.40 -76.76 -27.54
CA ASP A 198 2.95 -76.83 -27.38
C ASP A 198 2.42 -75.59 -26.65
N LEU A 199 1.62 -74.78 -27.35
CA LEU A 199 1.01 -73.57 -26.80
C LEU A 199 0.09 -73.87 -25.61
N MET A 200 -0.49 -75.07 -25.55
CA MET A 200 -1.37 -75.48 -24.46
C MET A 200 -0.62 -75.85 -23.18
N SER A 201 0.72 -75.98 -23.22
CA SER A 201 1.55 -76.33 -22.06
C SER A 201 1.64 -75.20 -21.02
N THR A 202 1.66 -73.95 -21.46
CA THR A 202 1.72 -72.76 -20.59
C THR A 202 0.32 -72.31 -20.15
N GLY A 203 0.10 -72.12 -18.86
CA GLY A 203 -1.20 -71.69 -18.31
C GLY A 203 -1.70 -70.37 -18.91
N LEU A 204 -0.83 -69.36 -18.98
CA LEU A 204 -1.14 -68.04 -19.55
C LEU A 204 -1.65 -68.12 -21.00
N PHE A 205 -0.99 -68.91 -21.84
CA PHE A 205 -1.36 -69.06 -23.26
C PHE A 205 -2.62 -69.91 -23.42
N ARG A 206 -2.75 -70.98 -22.63
CA ARG A 206 -3.93 -71.84 -22.62
C ARG A 206 -5.21 -71.06 -22.34
N ASP A 207 -5.18 -70.13 -21.38
CA ASP A 207 -6.35 -69.35 -21.01
C ASP A 207 -6.72 -68.34 -22.11
N ALA A 208 -5.73 -67.64 -22.66
CA ALA A 208 -5.91 -66.74 -23.80
C ALA A 208 -6.44 -67.46 -25.05
N ILE A 209 -5.89 -68.64 -25.38
CA ILE A 209 -6.35 -69.47 -26.51
C ILE A 209 -7.80 -69.92 -26.33
N LYS A 210 -8.17 -70.40 -25.13
CA LYS A 210 -9.55 -70.79 -24.85
C LYS A 210 -10.52 -69.61 -24.99
N GLN A 211 -10.09 -68.43 -24.59
CA GLN A 211 -10.87 -67.21 -24.78
C GLN A 211 -11.00 -66.85 -26.26
N ALA A 212 -9.90 -66.90 -27.03
CA ALA A 212 -9.90 -66.64 -28.47
C ALA A 212 -10.87 -67.58 -29.21
N ILE A 213 -10.84 -68.88 -28.89
CA ILE A 213 -11.73 -69.89 -29.48
C ILE A 213 -13.20 -69.64 -29.12
N ARG A 214 -13.47 -69.26 -27.86
CA ARG A 214 -14.83 -68.97 -27.38
C ARG A 214 -15.42 -67.72 -28.03
N GLU A 215 -14.60 -66.68 -28.17
CA GLU A 215 -15.04 -65.37 -28.68
C GLU A 215 -14.89 -65.23 -30.19
N LYS A 216 -14.21 -66.18 -30.86
CA LYS A 216 -13.91 -66.19 -32.31
C LYS A 216 -13.26 -64.89 -32.80
N ARG A 217 -12.43 -64.27 -31.96
CA ARG A 217 -11.75 -62.99 -32.23
C ARG A 217 -10.30 -63.04 -31.74
N PRO A 218 -9.40 -62.14 -32.20
CA PRO A 218 -8.04 -62.09 -31.70
C PRO A 218 -8.02 -61.75 -30.20
N VAL A 219 -7.22 -62.48 -29.44
CA VAL A 219 -7.05 -62.31 -27.99
C VAL A 219 -5.57 -62.24 -27.65
N ILE A 220 -5.22 -61.36 -26.71
CA ILE A 220 -3.86 -61.07 -26.29
C ILE A 220 -3.58 -61.60 -24.87
N SER A 221 -2.44 -62.27 -24.71
CA SER A 221 -1.98 -62.73 -23.40
C SER A 221 -1.60 -61.56 -22.48
N GLN A 222 -1.53 -61.82 -21.17
CA GLN A 222 -0.78 -60.91 -20.29
C GLN A 222 0.69 -60.84 -20.75
N THR A 223 1.40 -59.82 -20.27
CA THR A 223 2.81 -59.65 -20.62
C THR A 223 3.67 -60.72 -19.97
N PHE A 224 4.71 -61.16 -20.67
CA PHE A 224 5.68 -62.11 -20.18
C PHE A 224 7.10 -61.67 -20.57
N GLY A 225 8.07 -62.05 -19.73
CA GLY A 225 9.47 -61.72 -19.95
C GLY A 225 10.16 -62.69 -20.89
N SER A 226 11.00 -62.16 -21.79
CA SER A 226 12.09 -62.93 -22.39
C SER A 226 13.42 -62.44 -21.85
N GLN A 227 14.29 -63.36 -21.44
CA GLN A 227 15.62 -63.07 -20.93
C GLN A 227 16.61 -63.33 -22.07
N GLU A 228 17.01 -62.28 -22.79
CA GLU A 228 18.03 -62.34 -23.85
C GLU A 228 19.31 -61.60 -23.41
N SER A 229 20.42 -61.81 -24.13
CA SER A 229 21.72 -61.15 -23.83
C SER A 229 21.67 -59.62 -23.86
N THR A 230 20.65 -59.04 -24.49
CA THR A 230 20.43 -57.60 -24.68
C THR A 230 19.53 -56.94 -23.64
N GLY A 231 18.94 -57.70 -22.70
CA GLY A 231 18.07 -57.18 -21.65
C GLY A 231 16.76 -57.96 -21.46
N ARG A 232 15.92 -57.51 -20.52
CA ARG A 232 14.55 -58.04 -20.33
C ARG A 232 13.60 -57.34 -21.30
N HIS A 233 12.96 -58.11 -22.17
CA HIS A 233 11.93 -57.62 -23.07
C HIS A 233 10.55 -57.99 -22.51
N ALA A 234 9.65 -57.01 -22.41
CA ALA A 234 8.24 -57.24 -22.13
C ALA A 234 7.55 -57.61 -23.44
N LEU A 235 7.12 -58.87 -23.53
CA LEU A 235 6.50 -59.42 -24.73
C LEU A 235 5.04 -59.73 -24.44
N THR A 236 4.21 -59.61 -25.47
CA THR A 236 2.86 -60.17 -25.45
C THR A 236 2.62 -61.03 -26.68
N ARG A 237 1.66 -61.94 -26.58
CA ARG A 237 1.35 -62.88 -27.63
C ARG A 237 -0.13 -62.81 -27.96
N MET A 238 -0.43 -62.61 -29.24
CA MET A 238 -1.77 -62.62 -29.79
C MET A 238 -2.09 -64.00 -30.36
N PHE A 239 -3.34 -64.42 -30.21
CA PHE A 239 -3.86 -65.68 -30.74
C PHE A 239 -5.13 -65.41 -31.55
N LEU A 240 -5.18 -65.96 -32.76
CA LEU A 240 -6.35 -65.91 -33.63
C LEU A 240 -6.70 -67.33 -34.09
N PRO A 241 -7.85 -67.89 -33.68
CA PRO A 241 -8.28 -69.21 -34.12
C PRO A 241 -8.66 -69.20 -35.60
N VAL A 242 -8.32 -70.29 -36.29
CA VAL A 242 -8.55 -70.48 -37.72
C VAL A 242 -9.54 -71.62 -37.89
N TYR A 243 -10.63 -71.35 -38.60
CA TYR A 243 -11.71 -72.32 -38.82
C TYR A 243 -11.80 -72.71 -40.29
N GLN A 244 -11.89 -73.99 -40.59
CA GLN A 244 -11.98 -74.49 -41.98
C GLN A 244 -13.29 -74.06 -42.67
N ASP A 245 -14.37 -73.98 -41.90
CA ASP A 245 -15.70 -73.58 -42.35
C ASP A 245 -16.33 -72.66 -41.29
N SER A 246 -16.68 -71.43 -41.69
CA SER A 246 -17.27 -70.42 -40.81
C SER A 246 -18.61 -70.86 -40.23
N GLU A 247 -19.37 -71.69 -40.95
CA GLU A 247 -20.69 -72.15 -40.51
C GLU A 247 -20.61 -73.31 -39.51
N LYS A 248 -19.68 -74.26 -39.74
CA LYS A 248 -19.50 -75.44 -38.88
C LYS A 248 -18.54 -75.23 -37.72
N ALA A 249 -17.80 -74.11 -37.71
CA ALA A 249 -16.86 -73.73 -36.65
C ALA A 249 -15.84 -74.83 -36.30
N ILE A 250 -15.39 -75.59 -37.30
CA ILE A 250 -14.37 -76.63 -37.14
C ILE A 250 -13.01 -75.94 -37.02
N LEU A 251 -12.40 -76.02 -35.83
CA LEU A 251 -11.10 -75.41 -35.54
C LEU A 251 -9.98 -76.21 -36.21
N THR A 252 -9.22 -75.56 -37.09
CA THR A 252 -8.09 -76.15 -37.82
C THR A 252 -6.77 -75.90 -37.10
N GLY A 253 -6.66 -74.77 -36.42
CA GLY A 253 -5.44 -74.35 -35.74
C GLY A 253 -5.53 -72.91 -35.27
N ILE A 254 -4.37 -72.37 -34.89
CA ILE A 254 -4.22 -71.02 -34.34
C ILE A 254 -3.05 -70.34 -35.03
N VAL A 255 -3.28 -69.12 -35.52
CA VAL A 255 -2.21 -68.20 -35.88
C VAL A 255 -1.83 -67.43 -34.63
N SER A 256 -0.53 -67.32 -34.36
CA SER A 256 -0.01 -66.57 -33.23
C SER A 256 1.03 -65.53 -33.67
N MET A 257 1.04 -64.40 -32.98
CA MET A 257 1.96 -63.30 -33.20
C MET A 257 2.59 -62.89 -31.87
N VAL A 258 3.91 -62.80 -31.80
CA VAL A 258 4.62 -62.27 -30.63
C VAL A 258 5.03 -60.83 -30.91
N ILE A 259 4.63 -59.93 -30.02
CA ILE A 259 4.83 -58.48 -30.13
C ILE A 259 5.79 -58.04 -29.02
N ASP A 260 6.78 -57.23 -29.38
CA ASP A 260 7.64 -56.53 -28.42
C ASP A 260 7.03 -55.17 -28.06
N ILE A 261 6.56 -55.06 -26.81
CA ILE A 261 5.84 -53.88 -26.32
C ILE A 261 6.72 -52.63 -26.35
N ARG A 262 8.03 -52.79 -26.07
CA ARG A 262 8.97 -51.67 -26.13
C ARG A 262 9.07 -51.18 -27.57
N LYS A 263 9.28 -52.08 -28.53
CA LYS A 263 9.41 -51.69 -29.94
C LYS A 263 8.12 -51.10 -30.52
N LEU A 264 6.95 -51.50 -30.01
CA LEU A 264 5.67 -50.91 -30.37
C LEU A 264 5.55 -49.45 -29.86
N ILE A 265 5.92 -49.20 -28.60
CA ILE A 265 5.65 -47.90 -27.95
C ILE A 265 6.79 -46.89 -28.18
N GLU A 266 8.04 -47.35 -28.24
CA GLU A 266 9.24 -46.49 -28.28
C GLU A 266 9.26 -45.52 -29.48
N PRO A 267 8.93 -45.91 -30.72
CA PRO A 267 8.83 -44.96 -31.84
C PRO A 267 7.84 -43.83 -31.57
N VAL A 268 6.71 -44.16 -30.94
CA VAL A 268 5.61 -43.25 -30.62
C VAL A 268 5.91 -42.40 -29.38
N ALA A 269 6.76 -42.88 -28.47
CA ALA A 269 7.31 -42.09 -27.37
C ALA A 269 8.14 -40.90 -27.90
N TYR A 270 8.90 -41.12 -28.97
CA TYR A 270 9.79 -40.13 -29.58
C TYR A 270 9.18 -39.30 -30.71
N LEU A 271 7.90 -39.48 -31.06
CA LEU A 271 7.25 -38.79 -32.19
C LEU A 271 7.40 -37.25 -32.11
N ASN A 272 7.39 -36.69 -30.90
CA ASN A 272 7.51 -35.26 -30.62
C ASN A 272 8.76 -34.95 -29.79
N ARG A 273 9.96 -35.19 -30.36
CA ARG A 273 11.26 -34.96 -29.68
C ARG A 273 11.44 -33.56 -29.09
N SER A 274 10.79 -32.55 -29.67
CA SER A 274 10.84 -31.16 -29.18
C SER A 274 10.03 -30.93 -27.90
N LEU A 275 9.12 -31.85 -27.54
CA LEU A 275 8.28 -31.77 -26.33
C LEU A 275 8.21 -33.14 -25.64
N PRO A 276 9.21 -33.49 -24.80
CA PRO A 276 9.15 -34.71 -24.03
C PRO A 276 8.02 -34.64 -22.98
N VAL A 277 6.87 -35.23 -23.29
CA VAL A 277 5.76 -35.42 -22.34
C VAL A 277 5.91 -36.79 -21.68
N PRO A 278 6.19 -36.86 -20.37
CA PRO A 278 6.23 -38.13 -19.64
C PRO A 278 4.88 -38.84 -19.68
N PHE A 279 4.92 -40.15 -19.85
CA PHE A 279 3.70 -40.95 -19.87
C PHE A 279 3.95 -42.37 -19.37
N GLU A 280 2.87 -42.97 -18.86
CA GLU A 280 2.82 -44.33 -18.36
C GLU A 280 1.66 -45.05 -19.03
N ILE A 281 1.86 -46.32 -19.39
CA ILE A 281 0.81 -47.18 -19.95
C ILE A 281 0.50 -48.27 -18.94
N TYR A 282 -0.77 -48.45 -18.63
CA TYR A 282 -1.29 -49.48 -17.74
C TYR A 282 -2.23 -50.40 -18.51
N ASP A 283 -2.21 -51.69 -18.17
CA ASP A 283 -3.24 -52.63 -18.61
C ASP A 283 -4.38 -52.59 -17.59
N THR A 284 -5.60 -52.22 -17.99
CA THR A 284 -6.74 -52.18 -17.05
C THR A 284 -7.12 -53.55 -16.51
N GLY A 285 -6.77 -54.62 -17.24
CA GLY A 285 -6.94 -56.00 -16.83
C GLY A 285 -5.88 -56.50 -15.85
N ASP A 286 -4.81 -55.74 -15.63
CA ASP A 286 -3.76 -56.06 -14.67
C ASP A 286 -3.92 -55.24 -13.38
N HIS A 287 -4.25 -55.91 -12.28
CA HIS A 287 -4.43 -55.27 -10.97
C HIS A 287 -3.12 -55.04 -10.21
N THR A 288 -1.95 -55.36 -10.80
CA THR A 288 -0.65 -55.20 -10.13
C THR A 288 -0.22 -53.74 -9.97
N LYS A 289 -0.91 -52.79 -10.63
CA LYS A 289 -0.56 -51.35 -10.67
C LYS A 289 0.87 -51.08 -11.19
N ILE A 290 1.46 -52.03 -11.90
CA ILE A 290 2.77 -51.87 -12.54
C ILE A 290 2.53 -51.39 -13.97
N PRO A 291 3.15 -50.27 -14.40
CA PRO A 291 2.99 -49.83 -15.78
C PRO A 291 3.64 -50.83 -16.75
N LEU A 292 2.92 -51.13 -17.85
CA LEU A 292 3.43 -51.88 -19.00
C LEU A 292 4.65 -51.22 -19.62
N TYR A 293 4.63 -49.88 -19.65
CA TYR A 293 5.70 -49.05 -20.17
C TYR A 293 5.65 -47.68 -19.51
N HIS A 294 6.81 -47.07 -19.31
CA HIS A 294 6.92 -45.70 -18.83
C HIS A 294 8.04 -44.97 -19.57
N TRP A 295 7.85 -43.68 -19.79
CA TRP A 295 8.82 -42.83 -20.45
C TRP A 295 8.87 -41.45 -19.78
N PRO A 296 10.05 -40.87 -19.53
CA PRO A 296 11.40 -41.37 -19.86
C PRO A 296 11.83 -42.62 -19.07
N ALA A 297 12.78 -43.38 -19.63
CA ALA A 297 13.27 -44.61 -19.01
C ALA A 297 13.97 -44.32 -17.66
N GLY A 298 13.70 -45.16 -16.66
CA GLY A 298 14.32 -45.06 -15.32
C GLY A 298 13.61 -44.17 -14.31
N GLN A 299 12.54 -43.46 -14.71
CA GLN A 299 11.70 -42.69 -13.79
C GLN A 299 10.24 -43.17 -13.91
N VAL A 300 9.68 -43.66 -12.81
CA VAL A 300 8.24 -43.96 -12.67
C VAL A 300 7.67 -42.84 -11.81
N PHE A 301 6.64 -42.17 -12.30
CA PHE A 301 6.09 -40.97 -11.71
C PHE A 301 4.83 -41.23 -10.88
N ASN A 302 4.36 -42.50 -10.85
CA ASN A 302 3.11 -42.91 -10.22
C ASN A 302 2.00 -41.94 -10.60
N ALA A 303 1.65 -41.89 -11.88
CA ALA A 303 0.70 -40.92 -12.41
C ALA A 303 -0.70 -41.00 -11.74
N THR A 304 -0.98 -42.08 -11.00
CA THR A 304 -2.15 -42.26 -10.14
C THR A 304 -2.14 -41.45 -8.83
N ASP A 305 -1.02 -40.82 -8.45
CA ASP A 305 -0.99 -39.90 -7.31
C ASP A 305 -1.75 -38.61 -7.68
N SER A 306 -2.81 -38.31 -6.91
CA SER A 306 -3.87 -37.33 -7.21
C SER A 306 -3.45 -35.87 -7.41
N ASN A 307 -2.17 -35.56 -7.23
CA ASN A 307 -1.66 -34.18 -7.30
C ASN A 307 -1.07 -33.83 -8.68
N LEU A 308 -0.84 -34.83 -9.54
CA LEU A 308 -0.33 -34.58 -10.88
C LEU A 308 -1.51 -34.31 -11.83
N GLN A 309 -1.61 -33.07 -12.32
CA GLN A 309 -2.49 -32.76 -13.44
C GLN A 309 -1.99 -33.47 -14.70
N GLY A 310 -2.89 -34.17 -15.38
CA GLY A 310 -2.54 -35.03 -16.50
C GLY A 310 -3.70 -35.23 -17.46
N SER A 311 -3.39 -35.85 -18.59
CA SER A 311 -4.39 -36.31 -19.57
C SER A 311 -4.38 -37.83 -19.56
N GLU A 312 -5.56 -38.39 -19.37
CA GLU A 312 -5.78 -39.82 -19.41
C GLU A 312 -6.51 -40.17 -20.70
N THR A 313 -5.95 -41.08 -21.47
CA THR A 313 -6.58 -41.63 -22.66
C THR A 313 -6.65 -43.14 -22.57
N THR A 314 -7.73 -43.72 -23.08
CA THR A 314 -7.86 -45.16 -23.21
C THR A 314 -7.62 -45.57 -24.65
N LEU A 315 -6.90 -46.67 -24.83
CA LEU A 315 -6.61 -47.28 -26.12
C LEU A 315 -7.17 -48.71 -26.09
N PRO A 316 -8.21 -49.02 -26.88
CA PRO A 316 -8.63 -50.41 -27.06
C PRO A 316 -7.52 -51.15 -27.82
N PHE A 317 -6.83 -52.05 -27.14
CA PHE A 317 -5.78 -52.90 -27.71
C PHE A 317 -6.31 -54.33 -27.74
N PHE A 318 -7.08 -54.62 -28.80
CA PHE A 318 -7.76 -55.90 -29.05
C PHE A 318 -8.79 -56.25 -27.96
N ASP A 319 -8.61 -57.32 -27.20
CA ASP A 319 -9.51 -57.74 -26.12
C ASP A 319 -9.19 -57.05 -24.78
N ARG A 320 -8.16 -56.20 -24.75
CA ARG A 320 -7.71 -55.45 -23.58
C ARG A 320 -7.88 -53.95 -23.79
N GLU A 321 -7.99 -53.22 -22.70
CA GLU A 321 -7.95 -51.77 -22.71
C GLU A 321 -6.68 -51.30 -22.03
N TRP A 322 -5.90 -50.49 -22.75
CA TRP A 322 -4.72 -49.85 -22.19
C TRP A 322 -5.06 -48.44 -21.80
N GLN A 323 -4.72 -48.08 -20.57
CA GLN A 323 -4.86 -46.73 -20.04
C GLN A 323 -3.52 -46.03 -20.17
N ILE A 324 -3.49 -44.93 -20.91
CA ILE A 324 -2.29 -44.13 -21.15
C ILE A 324 -2.45 -42.85 -20.34
N ILE A 325 -1.56 -42.65 -19.38
CA ILE A 325 -1.59 -41.50 -18.47
C ILE A 325 -0.40 -40.60 -18.81
N HIS A 326 -0.69 -39.39 -19.24
CA HIS A 326 0.29 -38.34 -19.49
C HIS A 326 0.33 -37.40 -18.30
N SER A 327 1.51 -37.15 -17.74
CA SER A 327 1.64 -36.34 -16.52
C SER A 327 2.39 -35.05 -16.80
N ALA A 328 1.82 -33.92 -16.37
CA ALA A 328 2.56 -32.66 -16.29
C ALA A 328 3.45 -32.69 -15.05
N THR A 329 4.61 -33.32 -15.16
CA THR A 329 5.61 -33.30 -14.08
C THR A 329 6.08 -31.87 -13.80
N ASP A 330 6.66 -31.63 -12.62
CA ASP A 330 7.24 -30.32 -12.30
C ASP A 330 8.33 -29.93 -13.30
N ASP A 331 9.15 -30.89 -13.70
CA ASP A 331 10.20 -30.69 -14.72
C ASP A 331 9.61 -30.25 -16.06
N TYR A 332 8.51 -30.89 -16.49
CA TYR A 332 7.79 -30.50 -17.70
C TYR A 332 7.27 -29.05 -17.57
N ARG A 333 6.57 -28.72 -16.48
CA ARG A 333 6.04 -27.36 -16.27
C ARG A 333 7.15 -26.31 -16.23
N GLN A 334 8.28 -26.59 -15.59
CA GLN A 334 9.41 -25.67 -15.53
C GLN A 334 10.03 -25.41 -16.90
N GLN A 335 10.08 -26.42 -17.78
CA GLN A 335 10.58 -26.23 -19.15
C GLN A 335 9.72 -25.26 -19.98
N PHE A 336 8.40 -25.21 -19.73
CA PHE A 336 7.47 -24.31 -20.42
C PHE A 336 7.24 -22.98 -19.69
N ARG A 337 7.74 -22.81 -18.46
CA ARG A 337 7.67 -21.54 -17.75
C ARG A 337 8.67 -20.55 -18.35
N SER A 338 8.14 -19.47 -18.92
CA SER A 338 8.93 -18.35 -19.39
C SER A 338 9.10 -17.32 -18.27
N HIS A 339 10.22 -16.60 -18.25
CA HIS A 339 10.43 -15.49 -17.33
C HIS A 339 9.59 -14.24 -17.67
N LEU A 340 8.83 -14.25 -18.76
CA LEU A 340 8.03 -13.12 -19.24
C LEU A 340 7.07 -12.53 -18.17
N PRO A 341 6.31 -13.32 -17.39
CA PRO A 341 5.46 -12.79 -16.32
C PRO A 341 6.25 -12.00 -15.27
N LEU A 342 7.44 -12.51 -14.92
CA LEU A 342 8.33 -11.87 -13.94
C LEU A 342 8.89 -10.55 -14.49
N TRP A 343 9.31 -10.52 -15.76
CA TRP A 343 9.75 -9.28 -16.41
C TRP A 343 8.63 -8.24 -16.52
N LEU A 344 7.41 -8.66 -16.88
CA LEU A 344 6.25 -7.77 -16.92
C LEU A 344 5.94 -7.18 -15.54
N PHE A 345 6.01 -8.01 -14.49
CA PHE A 345 5.85 -7.55 -13.11
C PHE A 345 6.90 -6.51 -12.73
N LEU A 346 8.18 -6.78 -13.00
CA LEU A 346 9.27 -5.86 -12.69
C LEU A 346 9.15 -4.53 -13.46
N ILE A 347 8.83 -4.59 -14.76
CA ILE A 347 8.62 -3.39 -15.58
C ILE A 347 7.43 -2.58 -15.05
N GLY A 348 6.33 -3.24 -14.68
CA GLY A 348 5.16 -2.60 -14.06
C GLY A 348 5.49 -1.93 -12.72
N MET A 349 6.30 -2.59 -11.88
CA MET A 349 6.75 -2.03 -10.60
C MET A 349 7.67 -0.82 -10.79
N VAL A 350 8.61 -0.88 -11.74
CA VAL A 350 9.50 0.24 -12.08
C VAL A 350 8.71 1.42 -12.65
N SER A 351 7.74 1.16 -13.54
CA SER A 351 6.86 2.20 -14.08
C SER A 351 6.04 2.88 -12.98
N THR A 352 5.47 2.10 -12.06
CA THR A 352 4.71 2.62 -10.90
C THR A 352 5.60 3.49 -10.01
N LEU A 353 6.83 3.06 -9.75
CA LEU A 353 7.80 3.84 -8.96
C LEU A 353 8.19 5.15 -9.66
N ALA A 354 8.39 5.12 -10.98
CA ALA A 354 8.69 6.32 -11.77
C ALA A 354 7.53 7.33 -11.71
N ILE A 355 6.28 6.88 -11.87
CA ILE A 355 5.09 7.72 -11.73
C ILE A 355 5.00 8.32 -10.33
N TYR A 356 5.24 7.52 -9.28
CA TYR A 356 5.27 8.00 -7.91
C TYR A 356 6.31 9.11 -7.69
N ILE A 357 7.53 8.94 -8.23
CA ILE A 357 8.61 9.94 -8.13
C ILE A 357 8.21 11.24 -8.83
N VAL A 358 7.64 11.16 -10.04
CA VAL A 358 7.17 12.34 -10.78
C VAL A 358 6.08 13.09 -9.99
N ILE A 359 5.09 12.37 -9.44
CA ILE A 359 4.04 12.99 -8.60
C ILE A 359 4.68 13.67 -7.38
N ARG A 360 5.66 13.04 -6.73
CA ARG A 360 6.38 13.63 -5.59
C ARG A 360 7.16 14.88 -5.97
N LEU A 361 7.84 14.88 -7.12
CA LEU A 361 8.60 16.04 -7.61
C LEU A 361 7.69 17.22 -7.95
N VAL A 362 6.59 16.96 -8.67
CA VAL A 362 5.60 18.00 -9.01
C VAL A 362 5.00 18.61 -7.75
N GLN A 363 4.57 17.76 -6.80
CA GLN A 363 3.99 18.24 -5.54
C GLN A 363 5.00 19.01 -4.67
N SER A 364 6.26 18.55 -4.60
CA SER A 364 7.29 19.29 -3.88
C SER A 364 7.51 20.69 -4.47
N LYS A 365 7.40 20.83 -5.79
CA LYS A 365 7.52 22.13 -6.47
C LYS A 365 6.31 23.02 -6.20
N THR A 366 5.09 22.46 -6.22
CA THR A 366 3.88 23.22 -5.89
C THR A 366 3.87 23.68 -4.44
N ASP A 367 4.30 22.82 -3.50
CA ASP A 367 4.36 23.15 -2.07
C ASP A 367 5.36 24.29 -1.78
N LYS A 368 6.48 24.33 -2.51
CA LYS A 368 7.44 25.45 -2.42
C LYS A 368 6.88 26.76 -2.99
N LEU A 369 6.18 26.68 -4.12
CA LEU A 369 5.57 27.85 -4.75
C LEU A 369 4.43 28.43 -3.89
N THR A 370 3.62 27.58 -3.28
CA THR A 370 2.55 28.03 -2.38
C THR A 370 3.12 28.62 -1.09
N ALA A 371 4.20 28.07 -0.54
CA ALA A 371 4.89 28.64 0.61
C ALA A 371 5.46 30.04 0.32
N ASP A 372 6.18 30.22 -0.80
CA ASP A 372 6.72 31.53 -1.21
C ASP A 372 5.61 32.54 -1.51
N SER A 373 4.54 32.11 -2.17
CA SER A 373 3.37 32.97 -2.41
C SER A 373 2.67 33.40 -1.12
N ASN A 374 2.55 32.49 -0.13
CA ASN A 374 1.96 32.80 1.17
C ASN A 374 2.84 33.75 1.98
N GLU A 375 4.15 33.58 1.96
CA GLU A 375 5.09 34.49 2.64
C GLU A 375 4.95 35.92 2.10
N LYS A 376 4.94 36.08 0.76
CA LYS A 376 4.71 37.39 0.11
C LYS A 376 3.36 37.98 0.45
N PHE A 377 2.31 37.15 0.52
CA PHE A 377 0.98 37.60 0.92
C PHE A 377 0.99 38.17 2.34
N TRP A 378 1.61 37.47 3.29
CA TRP A 378 1.73 37.95 4.68
C TRP A 378 2.58 39.22 4.79
N GLN A 379 3.67 39.33 4.02
CA GLN A 379 4.48 40.55 3.97
C GLN A 379 3.68 41.76 3.44
N LEU A 380 2.92 41.56 2.35
CA LEU A 380 2.06 42.59 1.79
C LEU A 380 0.99 43.03 2.78
N GLU A 381 0.31 42.07 3.42
CA GLU A 381 -0.73 42.34 4.41
C GLU A 381 -0.17 43.13 5.62
N GLN A 382 0.99 42.72 6.14
CA GLN A 382 1.66 43.46 7.22
C GLN A 382 2.04 44.89 6.80
N SER A 383 2.59 45.07 5.59
CA SER A 383 2.95 46.39 5.08
C SER A 383 1.72 47.30 4.91
N SER A 384 0.60 46.73 4.45
CA SER A 384 -0.68 47.43 4.30
C SER A 384 -1.23 47.89 5.66
N GLN A 385 -1.21 47.02 6.67
CA GLN A 385 -1.66 47.35 8.02
C GLN A 385 -0.79 48.44 8.67
N LEU A 386 0.54 48.37 8.50
CA LEU A 386 1.45 49.41 8.98
C LEU A 386 1.19 50.77 8.33
N LEU A 387 0.94 50.80 7.02
CA LEU A 387 0.59 52.02 6.32
C LEU A 387 -0.74 52.58 6.80
N HIS A 388 -1.76 51.72 7.00
CA HIS A 388 -3.05 52.12 7.52
C HIS A 388 -2.93 52.76 8.92
N ASN A 389 -2.17 52.14 9.83
CA ASN A 389 -1.92 52.69 11.16
C ASN A 389 -1.20 54.04 11.10
N ARG A 390 -0.17 54.19 10.24
CA ARG A 390 0.53 55.48 10.06
C ARG A 390 -0.40 56.58 9.56
N VAL A 391 -1.34 56.26 8.67
CA VAL A 391 -2.34 57.22 8.19
C VAL A 391 -3.29 57.63 9.31
N ILE A 392 -3.74 56.67 10.13
CA ILE A 392 -4.59 56.98 11.30
C ILE A 392 -3.87 57.89 12.28
N GLU A 393 -2.66 57.54 12.71
CA GLU A 393 -1.85 58.33 13.66
C GLU A 393 -1.61 59.75 13.16
N ARG A 394 -1.31 59.90 11.87
CA ARG A 394 -1.13 61.22 11.27
C ARG A 394 -2.41 62.04 11.34
N ASN A 395 -3.55 61.46 10.96
CA ASN A 395 -4.83 62.16 10.94
C ASN A 395 -5.29 62.54 12.36
N THR A 396 -5.04 61.71 13.38
CA THR A 396 -5.37 62.05 14.76
C THR A 396 -4.49 63.18 15.30
N PHE A 397 -3.20 63.17 14.97
CA PHE A 397 -2.28 64.26 15.34
C PHE A 397 -2.70 65.58 14.68
N GLU A 398 -2.94 65.58 13.37
CA GLU A 398 -3.39 66.77 12.63
C GLU A 398 -4.69 67.36 13.22
N ARG A 399 -5.66 66.50 13.58
CA ARG A 399 -6.92 66.93 14.20
C ARG A 399 -6.71 67.55 15.59
N SER A 400 -5.91 66.89 16.44
CA SER A 400 -5.61 67.40 17.79
C SER A 400 -4.88 68.74 17.75
N TYR A 401 -4.02 68.94 16.75
CA TYR A 401 -3.31 70.20 16.55
C TYR A 401 -4.26 71.32 16.13
N GLN A 402 -5.19 71.04 15.20
CA GLN A 402 -6.21 72.00 14.78
C GLN A 402 -7.10 72.44 15.96
N GLU A 403 -7.61 71.48 16.75
CA GLU A 403 -8.45 71.78 17.92
C GLU A 403 -7.70 72.63 18.96
N LEU A 404 -6.41 72.38 19.18
CA LEU A 404 -5.59 73.18 20.09
C LEU A 404 -5.41 74.61 19.57
N GLN A 405 -5.17 74.77 18.27
CA GLN A 405 -5.04 76.10 17.66
C GLN A 405 -6.34 76.91 17.76
N GLU A 406 -7.48 76.30 17.44
CA GLU A 406 -8.79 76.95 17.53
C GLU A 406 -9.10 77.38 18.97
N ARG A 407 -8.94 76.47 19.95
CA ARG A 407 -9.13 76.80 21.37
C ARG A 407 -8.23 77.94 21.84
N LEU A 408 -6.97 77.96 21.40
CA LEU A 408 -6.05 79.05 21.75
C LEU A 408 -6.55 80.39 21.19
N ILE A 409 -6.95 80.42 19.91
CA ILE A 409 -7.49 81.63 19.27
C ILE A 409 -8.74 82.14 20.01
N ASP A 410 -9.65 81.24 20.38
CA ASP A 410 -10.87 81.58 21.12
C ASP A 410 -10.56 82.17 22.50
N TYR A 411 -9.65 81.57 23.27
CA TYR A 411 -9.22 82.12 24.56
C TYR A 411 -8.61 83.52 24.42
N LEU A 412 -7.79 83.74 23.39
CA LEU A 412 -7.15 85.03 23.16
C LEU A 412 -8.19 86.10 22.77
N ALA A 413 -9.25 85.74 22.02
CA ALA A 413 -10.30 86.66 21.56
C ALA A 413 -11.19 87.18 22.71
N VAL A 414 -11.49 86.34 23.70
CA VAL A 414 -12.36 86.70 24.85
C VAL A 414 -11.64 87.59 25.88
N SER A 415 -10.31 87.56 25.97
CA SER A 415 -9.56 88.33 26.97
C SER A 415 -9.55 89.84 26.68
N ASP A 416 -9.87 90.70 27.66
CA ASP A 416 -9.82 92.18 27.55
C ASP A 416 -8.42 92.78 27.67
N SER A 417 -7.44 92.02 27.19
CA SER A 417 -6.04 92.39 27.28
C SER A 417 -5.42 92.44 25.89
N TYR A 418 -4.43 93.31 25.74
CA TYR A 418 -3.63 93.35 24.52
C TYR A 418 -2.28 92.69 24.78
N TYR A 419 -1.82 91.94 23.78
CA TYR A 419 -0.49 91.36 23.77
C TYR A 419 0.54 92.39 23.33
N TRP A 420 1.71 92.33 23.95
CA TRP A 420 2.83 93.19 23.64
C TRP A 420 4.11 92.38 23.68
N GLU A 421 5.05 92.71 22.79
CA GLU A 421 6.42 92.25 22.84
C GLU A 421 7.35 93.44 22.70
N VAL A 422 8.45 93.41 23.44
CA VAL A 422 9.54 94.38 23.35
C VAL A 422 10.86 93.66 23.12
N ASP A 423 11.79 94.34 22.46
CA ASP A 423 13.17 93.87 22.31
C ASP A 423 13.99 94.06 23.59
N LYS A 424 15.27 93.68 23.53
CA LYS A 424 16.26 93.85 24.61
C LYS A 424 16.44 95.31 25.10
N ASP A 425 16.11 96.30 24.25
CA ASP A 425 16.21 97.73 24.56
C ASP A 425 14.87 98.30 25.07
N CYS A 426 13.93 97.39 25.39
CA CYS A 426 12.57 97.65 25.84
C CYS A 426 11.73 98.46 24.84
N ARG A 427 11.98 98.31 23.54
CA ARG A 427 11.20 98.92 22.46
C ARG A 427 10.15 97.96 21.94
N PHE A 428 8.92 98.43 21.72
CA PHE A 428 7.85 97.57 21.20
C PHE A 428 8.19 97.00 19.82
N THR A 429 8.22 95.66 19.70
CA THR A 429 8.40 94.90 18.46
C THR A 429 7.08 94.33 17.94
N PHE A 430 6.14 94.03 18.84
CA PHE A 430 4.80 93.57 18.50
C PHE A 430 3.77 94.14 19.45
N LEU A 431 2.62 94.55 18.91
CA LEU A 431 1.43 94.92 19.66
C LEU A 431 0.22 94.32 18.97
N SER A 432 -0.62 93.61 19.72
CA SER A 432 -1.86 93.06 19.17
C SER A 432 -2.82 94.17 18.75
N LYS A 433 -3.71 93.88 17.79
CA LYS A 433 -4.71 94.84 17.28
C LYS A 433 -5.59 95.44 18.39
N LYS A 434 -5.80 94.70 19.49
CA LYS A 434 -6.61 95.11 20.65
C LYS A 434 -6.00 96.30 21.41
N VAL A 435 -4.71 96.61 21.23
CA VAL A 435 -4.05 97.79 21.85
C VAL A 435 -4.78 99.10 21.52
N ARG A 436 -5.32 99.23 20.30
CA ARG A 436 -6.07 100.43 19.89
C ARG A 436 -7.39 100.57 20.65
N GLN A 437 -8.06 99.45 20.94
CA GLN A 437 -9.31 99.44 21.69
C GLN A 437 -9.07 99.77 23.17
N VAL A 438 -7.93 99.34 23.72
CA VAL A 438 -7.58 99.50 25.14
C VAL A 438 -6.93 100.86 25.44
N ILE A 439 -5.91 101.26 24.67
CA ILE A 439 -5.14 102.51 24.90
C ILE A 439 -5.70 103.70 24.10
N GLY A 440 -6.45 103.45 23.02
CA GLY A 440 -6.94 104.49 22.10
C GLY A 440 -5.95 104.87 20.99
N ILE A 441 -4.68 104.46 21.10
CA ILE A 441 -3.61 104.77 20.13
C ILE A 441 -3.38 103.56 19.21
N PRO A 442 -3.24 103.74 17.89
CA PRO A 442 -2.88 102.64 17.00
C PRO A 442 -1.49 102.10 17.35
N GLY A 443 -1.38 100.78 17.54
CA GLY A 443 -0.12 100.13 17.92
C GLY A 443 1.04 100.43 16.97
N SER A 444 0.76 100.65 15.68
CA SER A 444 1.76 101.05 14.67
C SER A 444 2.52 102.33 15.04
N SER A 445 1.91 103.25 15.78
CA SER A 445 2.57 104.49 16.24
C SER A 445 3.45 104.29 17.48
N LEU A 446 3.28 103.17 18.18
CA LEU A 446 4.02 102.83 19.40
C LEU A 446 5.17 101.84 19.14
N ILE A 447 5.15 101.12 18.02
CA ILE A 447 6.26 100.25 17.59
C ILE A 447 7.57 101.07 17.52
N GLY A 448 8.64 100.54 18.12
CA GLY A 448 9.94 101.20 18.23
C GLY A 448 10.09 102.18 19.40
N SER A 449 8.98 102.61 20.02
CA SER A 449 9.00 103.43 21.24
C SER A 449 9.35 102.58 22.46
N ARG A 450 10.06 103.16 23.42
CA ARG A 450 10.39 102.49 24.69
C ARG A 450 9.15 102.37 25.57
N ILE A 451 8.85 101.19 26.10
CA ILE A 451 7.68 100.94 26.97
C ILE A 451 7.64 101.90 28.17
N ILE A 452 8.79 102.19 28.78
CA ILE A 452 8.92 103.13 29.90
C ILE A 452 8.56 104.57 29.54
N ALA A 453 8.66 104.98 28.27
CA ALA A 453 8.30 106.32 27.83
C ALA A 453 6.78 106.51 27.72
N CYS A 454 6.02 105.42 27.73
CA CYS A 454 4.55 105.44 27.67
C CYS A 454 3.91 105.42 29.07
N LEU A 455 4.71 105.38 30.14
CA LEU A 455 4.28 105.28 31.53
C LEU A 455 4.46 106.60 32.29
N GLN A 456 3.73 106.74 33.39
CA GLN A 456 3.95 107.84 34.34
C GLN A 456 5.35 107.71 34.98
N VAL A 457 5.99 108.85 35.24
CA VAL A 457 7.38 108.92 35.74
C VAL A 457 7.61 108.09 37.01
N ASP A 458 6.63 108.08 37.92
CA ASP A 458 6.71 107.34 39.19
C ASP A 458 6.66 105.81 39.02
N ASP A 459 6.03 105.32 37.95
CA ASP A 459 5.79 103.89 37.72
C ASP A 459 6.85 103.25 36.79
N ALA A 460 7.66 104.08 36.11
CA ALA A 460 8.65 103.63 35.13
C ALA A 460 9.82 102.86 35.77
N GLU A 461 10.30 103.25 36.95
CA GLU A 461 11.40 102.55 37.63
C GLU A 461 10.93 101.19 38.18
N ALA A 462 9.69 101.12 38.70
CA ALA A 462 9.10 99.87 39.19
C ALA A 462 9.00 98.81 38.08
N LEU A 463 8.60 99.21 36.86
CA LEU A 463 8.57 98.30 35.71
C LEU A 463 9.96 97.78 35.31
N LYS A 464 10.94 98.68 35.31
CA LYS A 464 12.33 98.33 34.95
C LYS A 464 12.93 97.32 35.93
N GLU A 465 12.72 97.50 37.23
CA GLU A 465 13.16 96.53 38.25
C GLU A 465 12.45 95.18 38.13
N ALA A 466 11.16 95.17 37.79
CA ALA A 466 10.43 93.92 37.57
C ALA A 466 10.87 93.19 36.30
N MET A 467 11.18 93.91 35.22
CA MET A 467 11.76 93.34 34.01
C MET A 467 13.15 92.75 34.28
N GLU A 468 14.01 93.44 35.02
CA GLU A 468 15.35 92.93 35.37
C GLU A 468 15.28 91.69 36.28
N ARG A 469 14.33 91.66 37.23
CA ARG A 469 14.03 90.46 38.02
C ARG A 469 13.50 89.31 37.16
N SER A 470 12.65 89.57 36.17
CA SER A 470 12.17 88.55 35.24
C SER A 470 13.29 88.02 34.33
N ARG A 471 14.22 88.89 33.92
CA ARG A 471 15.41 88.51 33.14
C ARG A 471 16.34 87.57 33.90
N SER A 472 16.51 87.79 35.20
CA SER A 472 17.37 86.94 36.05
C SER A 472 16.68 85.66 36.51
N THR A 473 15.37 85.67 36.75
CA THR A 473 14.64 84.52 37.32
C THR A 473 13.84 83.71 36.30
N GLY A 474 13.58 84.26 35.11
CA GLY A 474 12.67 83.67 34.12
C GLY A 474 11.20 83.59 34.55
N ARG A 475 10.84 84.19 35.70
CA ARG A 475 9.46 84.21 36.21
C ARG A 475 8.66 85.34 35.58
N VAL A 476 7.35 85.16 35.55
CA VAL A 476 6.41 86.20 35.10
C VAL A 476 6.42 87.32 36.14
N PHE A 477 6.47 88.57 35.68
CA PHE A 477 6.25 89.74 36.51
C PHE A 477 4.84 90.30 36.28
N SER A 478 4.26 90.92 37.31
CA SER A 478 2.94 91.56 37.26
C SER A 478 3.03 92.90 37.98
N LEU A 479 2.62 93.99 37.31
CA LEU A 479 2.63 95.33 37.88
C LEU A 479 1.44 96.14 37.39
N ASP A 480 0.87 96.93 38.31
CA ASP A 480 -0.13 97.94 38.00
C ASP A 480 0.61 99.24 37.72
N VAL A 481 0.51 99.75 36.49
CA VAL A 481 1.19 100.98 36.05
C VAL A 481 0.22 101.91 35.37
N ARG A 482 0.48 103.21 35.43
CA ARG A 482 -0.30 104.20 34.70
C ARG A 482 0.33 104.46 33.34
N PHE A 483 -0.46 104.25 32.29
CA PHE A 483 -0.06 104.51 30.91
C PHE A 483 -0.82 105.70 30.34
N GLN A 484 -0.19 106.40 29.39
CA GLN A 484 -0.80 107.56 28.74
C GLN A 484 -1.81 107.08 27.67
N ALA A 485 -3.07 107.47 27.83
CA ALA A 485 -4.13 107.27 26.85
C ALA A 485 -4.30 108.54 25.98
N ASP A 486 -5.00 108.42 24.85
CA ASP A 486 -5.24 109.53 23.91
C ASP A 486 -5.83 110.77 24.62
N LYS A 487 -5.22 111.96 24.39
CA LYS A 487 -5.49 113.26 25.02
C LYS A 487 -5.30 113.33 26.56
N ASN A 488 -4.04 113.37 27.01
CA ASN A 488 -3.61 113.74 28.38
C ASN A 488 -4.32 113.04 29.56
N GLN A 489 -4.98 111.90 29.32
CA GLN A 489 -5.59 111.08 30.37
C GLN A 489 -4.68 109.91 30.71
N TRP A 490 -4.49 109.67 32.00
CA TRP A 490 -3.77 108.51 32.52
C TRP A 490 -4.76 107.38 32.83
N ARG A 491 -4.47 106.17 32.36
CA ARG A 491 -5.25 104.96 32.66
C ARG A 491 -4.39 103.95 33.40
N TRP A 492 -5.02 103.14 34.24
CA TRP A 492 -4.33 102.06 34.94
C TRP A 492 -4.30 100.80 34.08
N GLY A 493 -3.11 100.24 33.88
CA GLY A 493 -2.88 98.99 33.19
C GLY A 493 -2.16 98.00 34.08
N ARG A 494 -2.66 96.76 34.15
CA ARG A 494 -1.93 95.63 34.75
C ARG A 494 -1.09 94.98 33.67
N ILE A 495 0.22 95.15 33.74
CA ILE A 495 1.20 94.56 32.82
C ILE A 495 1.71 93.26 33.42
N ASN A 496 1.46 92.17 32.71
CA ASN A 496 2.06 90.86 32.96
C ASN A 496 3.09 90.56 31.87
N GLY A 497 4.31 90.21 32.23
CA GLY A 497 5.36 89.94 31.23
C GLY A 497 6.35 88.87 31.65
N LYS A 498 7.04 88.29 30.68
CA LYS A 498 8.15 87.35 30.90
C LYS A 498 9.24 87.57 29.87
N ALA A 499 10.49 87.38 30.28
CA ALA A 499 11.64 87.37 29.38
C ALA A 499 11.55 86.27 28.31
N MET A 500 11.89 86.62 27.07
CA MET A 500 12.08 85.71 25.95
C MET A 500 13.55 85.39 25.78
N TYR A 501 13.87 84.16 25.41
CA TYR A 501 15.25 83.69 25.23
C TYR A 501 15.42 83.10 23.83
N ASN A 502 16.60 83.28 23.23
CA ASN A 502 16.98 82.55 22.03
C ASN A 502 17.45 81.12 22.37
N THR A 503 17.77 80.32 21.35
CA THR A 503 18.36 78.98 21.49
C THR A 503 19.72 78.96 22.21
N SER A 504 20.41 80.11 22.31
CA SER A 504 21.68 80.27 23.04
C SER A 504 21.51 80.67 24.51
N GLY A 505 20.27 80.91 24.96
CA GLY A 505 19.97 81.32 26.34
C GLY A 505 20.07 82.83 26.61
N ASP A 506 20.34 83.66 25.61
CA ASP A 506 20.36 85.11 25.77
C ASP A 506 18.95 85.69 25.76
N CYS A 507 18.68 86.64 26.65
CA CYS A 507 17.40 87.35 26.71
C CYS A 507 17.22 88.22 25.45
N THR A 508 16.28 87.86 24.58
CA THR A 508 15.99 88.58 23.33
C THR A 508 14.98 89.71 23.49
N GLY A 509 14.29 89.77 24.63
CA GLY A 509 13.29 90.78 24.92
C GLY A 509 12.28 90.30 25.95
N PHE A 510 11.11 90.94 26.01
CA PHE A 510 10.01 90.54 26.90
C PHE A 510 8.72 90.45 26.11
N ARG A 511 7.87 89.50 26.48
CA ARG A 511 6.51 89.43 25.96
C ARG A 511 5.52 89.33 27.08
N GLY A 512 4.32 89.80 26.82
CA GLY A 512 3.34 89.90 27.86
C GLY A 512 1.96 90.27 27.36
N ILE A 513 1.11 90.45 28.36
CA ILE A 513 -0.27 90.83 28.24
C ILE A 513 -0.46 92.07 29.12
N CYS A 514 -1.25 93.04 28.66
CA CYS A 514 -1.64 94.18 29.47
C CYS A 514 -3.15 94.35 29.44
N SER A 515 -3.74 94.50 30.63
CA SER A 515 -5.18 94.64 30.87
C SER A 515 -5.47 96.03 31.43
N ASP A 516 -6.54 96.70 30.98
CA ASP A 516 -6.99 97.98 31.58
C ASP A 516 -7.77 97.69 32.88
N ILE A 517 -7.25 98.19 33.99
CA ILE A 517 -7.81 98.03 35.34
C ILE A 517 -8.36 99.37 35.89
N SER A 518 -8.57 100.37 35.03
CA SER A 518 -9.02 101.70 35.46
C SER A 518 -10.36 101.65 36.22
N GLN A 519 -11.29 100.78 35.80
CA GLN A 519 -12.55 100.55 36.53
C GLN A 519 -12.34 99.86 37.88
N GLU A 520 -11.36 98.94 37.99
CA GLU A 520 -11.03 98.24 39.24
C GLU A 520 -10.48 99.24 40.27
N LYS A 521 -9.59 100.14 39.84
CA LYS A 521 -9.00 101.19 40.70
C LYS A 521 -10.02 102.26 41.10
N GLN A 522 -10.90 102.70 40.20
CA GLN A 522 -11.97 103.66 40.54
C GLN A 522 -12.97 103.11 41.56
N ARG A 523 -13.27 101.80 41.53
CA ARG A 523 -14.09 101.14 42.57
C ARG A 523 -13.38 101.09 43.92
N ALA A 524 -12.04 101.00 43.94
CA ALA A 524 -11.25 100.96 45.17
C ALA A 524 -11.11 102.33 45.87
N ASP A 525 -11.08 103.44 45.12
CA ASP A 525 -10.89 104.80 45.68
C ASP A 525 -12.18 105.45 46.25
N THR A 526 -13.36 104.81 46.13
CA THR A 526 -14.66 105.38 46.57
C THR A 526 -15.21 104.75 47.87
N SER A 527 -14.37 104.40 48.86
CA SER A 527 -14.85 103.91 50.17
C SER A 527 -13.91 104.28 51.33
N PRO A 528 -14.32 105.14 52.29
CA PRO A 528 -13.61 105.34 53.54
C PRO A 528 -14.15 104.42 54.65
N GLY A 529 -13.25 103.65 55.27
CA GLY A 529 -13.32 103.21 56.68
C GLY A 529 -14.36 102.17 57.09
N TYR A 530 -13.93 100.91 57.22
CA TYR A 530 -14.38 100.05 58.32
C TYR A 530 -13.29 99.03 58.68
N LEU A 531 -12.89 99.01 59.95
CA LEU A 531 -12.00 98.01 60.54
C LEU A 531 -12.83 96.81 61.04
N ASP A 532 -12.27 95.64 60.73
CA ASP A 532 -12.22 94.40 61.51
C ASP A 532 -13.51 93.63 61.87
N ASN A 533 -13.65 92.45 61.27
CA ASN A 533 -13.68 91.18 62.02
C ASN A 533 -13.64 90.00 61.04
N SER A 534 -12.54 89.24 61.05
CA SER A 534 -12.46 87.91 60.42
C SER A 534 -13.36 86.91 61.17
N PRO A 535 -13.87 85.84 60.52
CA PRO A 535 -13.04 84.63 60.43
C PRO A 535 -13.05 83.99 59.04
N GLY A 536 -11.97 83.26 58.77
CA GLY A 536 -11.65 82.73 57.44
C GLY A 536 -12.63 81.71 56.89
N HIS A 537 -12.69 81.69 55.56
CA HIS A 537 -12.91 80.45 54.83
C HIS A 537 -11.91 80.36 53.67
N SER A 538 -11.08 79.33 53.80
CA SER A 538 -10.17 78.78 52.81
C SER A 538 -10.92 78.49 51.51
N PHE A 539 -10.56 79.15 50.40
CA PHE A 539 -10.89 78.62 49.08
C PHE A 539 -9.83 77.57 48.72
N ALA A 540 -10.20 76.31 48.99
CA ALA A 540 -9.51 75.16 48.46
C ALA A 540 -9.63 75.16 46.93
N ALA A 541 -8.53 75.38 46.23
CA ALA A 541 -8.37 74.89 44.87
C ALA A 541 -8.03 73.40 44.95
N ALA A 542 -9.07 72.56 44.98
CA ALA A 542 -8.95 71.12 44.78
C ALA A 542 -8.98 70.78 43.28
N PRO A 543 -8.31 69.69 42.85
CA PRO A 543 -8.03 69.40 41.45
C PRO A 543 -9.25 68.80 40.76
N LEU A 544 -9.58 69.26 39.56
CA LEU A 544 -10.59 68.60 38.73
C LEU A 544 -9.92 67.47 37.94
N THR A 545 -10.08 66.25 38.47
CA THR A 545 -9.86 64.98 37.77
C THR A 545 -11.24 64.37 37.51
N ASP A 546 -11.40 63.84 36.29
CA ASP A 546 -12.38 62.86 35.81
C ASP A 546 -13.85 62.98 36.25
N GLN A 547 -14.74 63.31 35.30
CA GLN A 547 -15.87 62.43 34.95
C GLN A 547 -16.29 62.62 33.48
N PRO A 548 -16.55 61.52 32.74
CA PRO A 548 -17.14 61.56 31.41
C PRO A 548 -18.67 61.61 31.49
N PHE A 549 -19.28 62.45 30.65
CA PHE A 549 -20.72 62.48 30.40
C PHE A 549 -20.94 62.47 28.89
N TYR A 550 -21.61 61.45 28.37
CA TYR A 550 -22.80 61.58 27.51
C TYR A 550 -23.36 60.21 27.14
N GLY A 551 -24.69 60.09 27.24
CA GLY A 551 -25.48 59.01 26.68
C GLY A 551 -26.62 59.55 25.80
N LYS A 552 -27.26 58.62 25.06
CA LYS A 552 -28.47 58.69 24.21
C LYS A 552 -28.29 59.34 22.82
N GLN A 553 -28.89 58.89 21.71
CA GLN A 553 -29.93 57.88 21.41
C GLN A 553 -29.99 57.62 19.88
N THR A 554 -30.08 56.35 19.48
CA THR A 554 -30.98 55.70 18.48
C THR A 554 -31.62 56.47 17.30
N ASP A 555 -31.57 55.85 16.10
CA ASP A 555 -32.69 55.58 15.16
C ASP A 555 -32.20 54.51 14.13
N GLN A 556 -32.70 53.27 14.13
CA GLN A 556 -33.89 52.71 13.46
C GLN A 556 -33.97 52.85 11.93
N THR A 557 -33.75 51.75 11.21
CA THR A 557 -34.63 51.18 10.16
C THR A 557 -34.15 49.77 9.78
N GLY A 558 -35.02 48.75 9.91
CA GLY A 558 -34.85 47.42 9.29
C GLY A 558 -35.54 47.37 7.90
N PRO A 559 -35.89 46.21 7.32
CA PRO A 559 -35.62 44.80 7.66
C PRO A 559 -34.72 44.13 6.57
N ASP A 560 -34.22 42.90 6.65
CA ASP A 560 -34.97 41.65 6.59
C ASP A 560 -33.97 40.48 6.67
N THR A 561 -34.05 39.59 7.67
CA THR A 561 -33.50 38.24 7.53
C THR A 561 -34.21 37.26 8.45
N ARG A 562 -34.79 36.24 7.81
CA ARG A 562 -35.51 35.12 8.39
C ARG A 562 -34.69 34.36 9.44
N LEU A 563 -35.38 34.07 10.54
CA LEU A 563 -35.06 33.06 11.53
C LEU A 563 -34.80 31.69 10.87
N THR A 564 -33.69 31.07 11.25
CA THR A 564 -33.63 29.61 11.40
C THR A 564 -32.94 29.33 12.73
N GLU A 565 -33.71 28.74 13.64
CA GLU A 565 -33.26 28.18 14.91
C GLU A 565 -32.28 27.03 14.64
N ILE A 566 -31.17 27.00 15.36
CA ILE A 566 -30.36 25.80 15.56
C ILE A 566 -30.00 25.70 17.04
N HIS A 567 -30.21 24.49 17.54
CA HIS A 567 -30.04 23.93 18.88
C HIS A 567 -28.95 24.52 19.79
N GLU A 568 -29.31 24.60 21.07
CA GLU A 568 -28.42 24.51 22.23
C GLU A 568 -27.58 23.22 22.17
N GLU A 569 -26.26 23.35 22.14
CA GLU A 569 -25.34 22.29 22.54
C GLU A 569 -24.08 22.90 23.19
N SER A 570 -24.01 22.73 24.52
CA SER A 570 -22.86 22.84 25.43
C SER A 570 -21.93 24.07 25.36
N ASP A 571 -22.10 24.97 26.32
CA ASP A 571 -21.07 25.90 26.79
C ASP A 571 -19.92 25.14 27.49
N GLU A 572 -18.79 24.91 26.80
CA GLU A 572 -17.49 24.80 27.44
C GLU A 572 -16.60 25.92 26.91
N GLU A 573 -16.17 26.83 27.81
CA GLU A 573 -15.26 27.93 27.46
C GLU A 573 -14.04 27.43 26.67
N PRO A 574 -13.64 28.08 25.56
CA PRO A 574 -12.57 27.63 24.66
C PRO A 574 -11.15 27.56 25.27
N GLY A 575 -11.00 27.78 26.59
CA GLY A 575 -9.76 27.56 27.35
C GLY A 575 -9.79 26.35 28.30
N SER A 576 -10.95 25.72 28.56
CA SER A 576 -11.09 24.65 29.57
C SER A 576 -10.37 23.37 29.16
N ALA A 577 -10.51 22.96 27.89
CA ALA A 577 -9.91 21.75 27.34
C ALA A 577 -8.38 21.81 27.33
N PHE A 578 -7.80 22.95 26.95
CA PHE A 578 -6.35 23.14 26.95
C PHE A 578 -5.78 23.17 28.38
N ARG A 579 -6.46 23.85 29.31
CA ARG A 579 -6.06 23.86 30.74
C ARG A 579 -6.08 22.46 31.35
N LYS A 580 -7.12 21.68 31.07
CA LYS A 580 -7.24 20.29 31.54
C LYS A 580 -6.11 19.41 31.00
N LEU A 581 -5.80 19.55 29.71
CA LEU A 581 -4.73 18.80 29.05
C LEU A 581 -3.32 19.21 29.51
N ALA A 582 -3.09 20.51 29.77
CA ALA A 582 -1.84 21.02 30.32
C ALA A 582 -1.61 20.56 31.78
N ALA A 583 -2.66 20.58 32.61
CA ALA A 583 -2.60 20.08 33.99
C ALA A 583 -2.36 18.56 34.04
N GLU A 584 -3.01 17.79 33.17
CA GLU A 584 -2.81 16.35 33.06
C GLU A 584 -1.38 15.99 32.61
N PHE A 585 -0.86 16.70 31.60
CA PHE A 585 0.52 16.50 31.12
C PHE A 585 1.56 16.83 32.20
N ALA A 586 1.43 18.00 32.84
CA ALA A 586 2.35 18.43 33.89
C ALA A 586 2.33 17.49 35.10
N GLY A 587 1.14 17.01 35.50
CA GLY A 587 0.98 16.04 36.57
C GLY A 587 1.62 14.68 36.26
N ASN A 588 1.37 14.15 35.06
CA ASN A 588 1.92 12.84 34.65
C ASN A 588 3.44 12.87 34.47
N HIS A 589 4.01 14.01 34.10
CA HIS A 589 5.41 14.09 33.72
C HIS A 589 6.36 14.75 34.73
N ARG A 590 5.87 15.26 35.86
CA ARG A 590 6.66 15.96 36.88
C ARG A 590 7.89 15.19 37.37
N THR A 591 7.79 13.87 37.52
CA THR A 591 8.86 13.00 38.04
C THR A 591 9.50 12.12 36.95
N THR A 592 9.19 12.37 35.67
CA THR A 592 9.66 11.54 34.54
C THR A 592 11.18 11.57 34.43
N LEU A 593 11.78 12.77 34.52
CA LEU A 593 13.22 12.93 34.39
C LEU A 593 13.97 12.25 35.55
N ASP A 594 13.47 12.41 36.78
CA ASP A 594 14.05 11.76 37.96
C ASP A 594 13.94 10.23 37.88
N SER A 595 12.81 9.73 37.35
CA SER A 595 12.58 8.31 37.14
C SER A 595 13.53 7.72 36.09
N ILE A 596 13.78 8.45 34.99
CA ILE A 596 14.75 8.06 33.95
C ILE A 596 16.18 8.08 34.49
N GLN A 597 16.56 9.13 35.23
CA GLN A 597 17.89 9.24 35.83
C GLN A 597 18.13 8.16 36.90
N ALA A 598 17.14 7.85 37.73
CA ALA A 598 17.22 6.78 38.72
C ALA A 598 17.29 5.39 38.07
N ALA A 599 16.54 5.16 37.00
CA ALA A 599 16.58 3.90 36.24
C ALA A 599 17.92 3.72 35.51
N HIS A 600 18.49 4.80 34.95
CA HIS A 600 19.81 4.81 34.33
C HIS A 600 20.91 4.46 35.34
N ARG A 601 20.92 5.09 36.53
CA ARG A 601 21.88 4.78 37.61
C ARG A 601 21.80 3.33 38.10
N LYS A 602 20.62 2.72 38.02
CA LYS A 602 20.38 1.32 38.42
C LYS A 602 20.50 0.32 37.27
N GLY A 603 20.81 0.75 36.04
CA GLY A 603 20.93 -0.11 34.85
C GLY A 603 19.61 -0.74 34.36
N HIS A 604 18.44 -0.20 34.75
CA HIS A 604 17.14 -0.77 34.41
C HIS A 604 16.58 -0.19 33.10
N ASN A 605 17.13 -0.64 31.96
CA ASN A 605 16.76 -0.16 30.62
C ASN A 605 15.27 -0.35 30.29
N SER A 606 14.67 -1.48 30.72
CA SER A 606 13.24 -1.75 30.48
C SER A 606 12.30 -0.73 31.16
N ASN A 607 12.68 -0.18 32.31
CA ASN A 607 11.88 0.86 32.97
C ASN A 607 12.03 2.21 32.26
N MET A 608 13.21 2.54 31.74
CA MET A 608 13.40 3.75 30.94
C MET A 608 12.57 3.71 29.67
N GLU A 609 12.57 2.59 28.95
CA GLU A 609 11.78 2.44 27.71
C GLU A 609 10.27 2.64 27.95
N LYS A 610 9.72 2.06 29.03
CA LYS A 610 8.30 2.24 29.39
C LYS A 610 7.94 3.70 29.66
N VAL A 611 8.80 4.41 30.40
CA VAL A 611 8.60 5.82 30.74
C VAL A 611 8.70 6.70 29.49
N LEU A 612 9.64 6.41 28.59
CA LEU A 612 9.82 7.14 27.33
C LEU A 612 8.67 6.94 26.35
N HIS A 613 8.14 5.73 26.21
CA HIS A 613 6.96 5.49 25.37
C HIS A 613 5.72 6.25 25.88
N ARG A 614 5.55 6.37 27.20
CA ARG A 614 4.49 7.20 27.79
C ARG A 614 4.69 8.67 27.45
N LEU A 615 5.92 9.18 27.63
CA LEU A 615 6.28 10.56 27.28
C LEU A 615 6.07 10.85 25.79
N GLN A 616 6.41 9.93 24.88
CA GLN A 616 6.16 10.08 23.44
C GLN A 616 4.68 10.22 23.11
N LYS A 617 3.84 9.39 23.73
CA LYS A 617 2.39 9.40 23.52
C LYS A 617 1.79 10.75 23.92
N ASP A 618 2.20 11.27 25.08
CA ASP A 618 1.65 12.50 25.62
C ASP A 618 2.29 13.75 24.98
N ALA A 619 3.58 13.70 24.61
CA ALA A 619 4.26 14.74 23.81
C ALA A 619 3.55 14.98 22.47
N LYS A 620 3.03 13.92 21.83
CA LYS A 620 2.25 14.02 20.59
C LYS A 620 0.89 14.70 20.81
N LYS A 621 0.26 14.54 21.98
CA LYS A 621 -1.00 15.20 22.32
C LYS A 621 -0.84 16.71 22.54
N ILE A 622 0.30 17.12 23.13
CA ILE A 622 0.63 18.54 23.34
C ILE A 622 1.35 19.18 22.13
N GLY A 623 1.60 18.42 21.05
CA GLY A 623 2.26 18.92 19.84
C GLY A 623 3.75 19.26 20.02
N SER A 624 4.44 18.64 20.97
CA SER A 624 5.86 18.92 21.23
C SER A 624 6.79 18.00 20.42
N ASP A 625 7.15 18.43 19.21
CA ASP A 625 8.07 17.70 18.32
C ASP A 625 9.50 17.59 18.87
N ALA A 626 9.90 18.50 19.76
CA ALA A 626 11.21 18.44 20.42
C ALA A 626 11.28 17.28 21.44
N LEU A 627 10.26 17.14 22.30
CA LEU A 627 10.19 16.04 23.27
C LEU A 627 10.05 14.68 22.59
N TYR A 628 9.30 14.62 21.50
CA TYR A 628 9.14 13.39 20.73
C TYR A 628 10.47 12.93 20.12
N ARG A 629 11.21 13.85 19.48
CA ARG A 629 12.51 13.53 18.85
C ARG A 629 13.56 13.12 19.88
N GLU A 630 13.70 13.86 20.98
CA GLU A 630 14.70 13.53 22.00
C GLU A 630 14.40 12.20 22.71
N SER A 631 13.12 11.90 22.97
CA SER A 631 12.75 10.59 23.54
C SER A 631 12.98 9.43 22.56
N GLU A 632 12.84 9.66 21.25
CA GLU A 632 13.17 8.66 20.21
C GLU A 632 14.68 8.41 20.11
N GLN A 633 15.49 9.48 20.12
CA GLN A 633 16.96 9.37 20.11
C GLN A 633 17.47 8.65 21.37
N LEU A 634 16.87 8.92 22.53
CA LEU A 634 17.22 8.25 23.77
C LEU A 634 16.83 6.76 23.78
N LEU A 635 15.67 6.40 23.23
CA LEU A 635 15.30 4.99 23.01
C LEU A 635 16.29 4.27 22.08
N LYS A 636 16.78 4.95 21.04
CA LYS A 636 17.79 4.40 20.15
C LYS A 636 19.13 4.21 20.85
N ALA A 637 19.57 5.20 21.64
CA ALA A 637 20.80 5.11 22.43
C ALA A 637 20.76 3.99 23.48
N ILE A 638 19.59 3.72 24.09
CA ILE A 638 19.38 2.60 25.03
C ILE A 638 19.60 1.25 24.32
N LYS A 639 19.14 1.10 23.07
CA LYS A 639 19.31 -0.14 22.29
C LYS A 639 20.74 -0.35 21.81
N GLU A 640 21.47 0.72 21.53
CA GLU A 640 22.86 0.68 21.06
C GLU A 640 23.88 0.49 22.20
N GLY A 641 23.46 0.65 23.46
CA GLY A 641 24.24 0.23 24.64
C GLY A 641 25.42 1.12 25.01
N SER A 642 25.49 2.36 24.49
CA SER A 642 26.58 3.30 24.80
C SER A 642 26.20 4.25 25.96
N PRO A 643 26.83 4.13 27.15
CA PRO A 643 26.44 4.88 28.35
C PRO A 643 26.63 6.40 28.25
N GLN A 644 27.65 6.84 27.51
CA GLN A 644 27.97 8.27 27.36
C GLN A 644 26.91 9.00 26.51
N THR A 645 26.41 8.36 25.45
CA THR A 645 25.32 8.87 24.61
C THR A 645 23.98 8.88 25.34
N ILE A 646 23.72 7.90 26.21
CA ILE A 646 22.48 7.87 27.01
C ILE A 646 22.45 9.07 27.97
N SER A 647 23.55 9.37 28.67
CA SER A 647 23.61 10.53 29.56
C SER A 647 23.38 11.86 28.83
N ALA A 648 23.98 12.03 27.65
CA ALA A 648 23.83 13.25 26.84
C ALA A 648 22.36 13.47 26.41
N HIS A 649 21.67 12.42 25.97
CA HIS A 649 20.26 12.52 25.61
C HIS A 649 19.34 12.70 26.84
N ILE A 650 19.72 12.21 28.02
CA ILE A 650 18.95 12.45 29.26
C ILE A 650 18.99 13.95 29.59
N ASP A 651 20.16 14.58 29.46
CA ASP A 651 20.32 16.01 29.71
C ASP A 651 19.59 16.87 28.66
N ALA A 652 19.66 16.47 27.38
CA ALA A 652 18.90 17.11 26.30
C ALA A 652 17.39 17.00 26.51
N LEU A 653 16.88 15.82 26.91
CA LEU A 653 15.47 15.63 27.25
C LEU A 653 15.05 16.52 28.43
N GLY A 654 15.92 16.65 29.44
CA GLY A 654 15.70 17.51 30.60
C GLY A 654 15.61 19.00 30.26
N SER A 655 16.41 19.49 29.29
CA SER A 655 16.41 20.88 28.86
C SER A 655 15.12 21.30 28.15
N HIS A 656 14.44 20.34 27.49
CA HIS A 656 13.13 20.56 26.87
C HIS A 656 11.96 20.31 27.82
N LEU A 657 12.04 19.29 28.66
CA LEU A 657 10.91 18.87 29.50
C LEU A 657 10.66 19.83 30.68
N LYS A 658 11.72 20.32 31.33
CA LYS A 658 11.59 21.21 32.50
C LYS A 658 10.89 22.55 32.18
N PRO A 659 11.26 23.29 31.12
CA PRO A 659 10.58 24.54 30.77
C PRO A 659 9.11 24.32 30.38
N ILE A 660 8.81 23.23 29.68
CA ILE A 660 7.45 22.89 29.25
C ILE A 660 6.56 22.64 30.47
N ILE A 661 7.01 21.82 31.42
CA ILE A 661 6.25 21.54 32.66
C ILE A 661 6.07 22.84 33.48
N THR A 662 7.13 23.66 33.59
CA THR A 662 7.08 24.91 34.37
C THR A 662 6.10 25.91 33.76
N ASN A 663 6.14 26.11 32.44
CA ASN A 663 5.22 27.00 31.73
C ASN A 663 3.78 26.48 31.78
N MET A 664 3.57 25.17 31.67
CA MET A 664 2.23 24.57 31.76
C MET A 664 1.64 24.70 33.16
N LEU A 665 2.43 24.54 34.22
CA LEU A 665 1.99 24.76 35.60
C LEU A 665 1.68 26.24 35.88
N GLN A 666 2.53 27.17 35.42
CA GLN A 666 2.26 28.61 35.55
C GLN A 666 1.00 29.04 34.78
N SER A 667 0.75 28.46 33.60
CA SER A 667 -0.47 28.73 32.83
C SER A 667 -1.73 28.14 33.46
N ALA A 668 -1.59 27.11 34.30
CA ALA A 668 -2.69 26.49 35.03
C ALA A 668 -3.01 27.21 36.35
N GLU A 669 -2.05 27.96 36.93
CA GLU A 669 -2.18 28.70 38.20
C GLU A 669 -2.63 30.17 38.04
N MET A 670 -2.53 30.78 36.85
CA MET A 670 -3.09 32.12 36.61
C MET A 670 -4.62 32.08 36.61
N ARG A 671 -5.21 32.55 37.70
CA ARG A 671 -6.66 32.76 37.92
C ARG A 671 -7.19 33.95 37.17
#